data_AF-A0A523I6L9-F1
#
_entry.id   AF-A0A523I6L9-F1
#
_cell.length_a   1.000
_cell.length_b   1.000
_cell.length_c   1.000
_cell.angle_alpha   90.00
_cell.angle_beta   90.00
_cell.angle_gamma   90.00
#
_symmetry.space_group_name_H-M   'P 1'
#
loop_
_entity.id
_entity.type
_entity.pdbx_description
1 polymer ?
#
loop_
_entity_poly.entity_id
_entity_poly.type
_entity_poly.pdbx_seq_one_letter_code
_entity_poly.pdbx_strand_id
1 'polypeptide(L)'
;NRRGRILSVNNTCMPQVADAAKAMTPAIDAVQAVVSAADHLGLGFSAAPRLLSKGQGPQQITRLDYPDISREEIRAQLMLLPIRRGDARLVWNFQIHTLDERHVYDFTVDAVSAKVWTRFDWVSSDQYRVYPLPSESPNHSTPLPPVDGRKLVVDPADSSASPLGWHNTGSSSFTIMRGNNVHAYQDQEDNNQPPGSQPSCGSSLSCDFPISLDQPPSSYTAAAVANLFYWNNVIHDIQYRYGFDEPAGNFQVNNFANGGAGGDNVRAEAQDGSGTNNANFFTPPDGSRPRMQMFLWNLANPDRDGDLDNGIVIHEYGHGISIRQVGGPSNSSCLNNNQQPGEGWSDWFALVYTAEAGDKGTDRRGIGTYALGEPTDGDGIRTQPYSTDPASNNHTYESIRGMAIPHGVGEVWGQALWKVYWALVNRYGFNPDLYDVSAGAGNHRALLYVNEGLKNTSCSPSFTQARDGIIQAAVDNFGGTDVCLLWKTFADFGLGVDAVSGGANSTNPTNGFQVPASCQCEPLPVVDAGPDENICPGDTAAIGTSALPGHIYNWSPGGQTTAQISVSPPTTTTYTLTATTACGAAQDDMTVFVGDGTGGLDENFEGGTTGWAATGLWHLANDSQCATPNPGYSSPLNAFYYGQEGACNYDTGGANSGELTSPLVHGITSESTLSFDYFRVIENFAGGSFDRTEVDIVTGNDSMTVFTLDSTDASNAAWTNSSPISLAAFAGQSIRVRFRFDSVDAVANGFPGWFIDDVVVTGTSACGPGNTPPAVTITSPADGTTVVEGRVISFAGSATDAEDGDLSSSLGWESNLDGVIGAGRLFSAALSVGTHTITASVTDSGNLDGFDAVSVNVQANTVPSVTINSPTDGATFTQDTSITFIGTATDAEDGDLTAVLRWLSSLDGEIGAGGSFSTSALSVGTHAISASVTDSGELAGSSAVSISVIEPGGPADTIDWNTSATTSYSNQDRAGSISIEDGGATFFMRGNRWRRTVETFAVTPFTVIEFEFQSASQGEIHGIGFDEDDTLNNGLRIFQLFGTQAWGGAIQAYNGQYTVGNFTTYRIPVGAFYTGSALRLVLVNDKDVGTLNNTSRFRNVRIFESAPNVSPLDFNLVTTGPYSNQDISGTIAVEDGGLTFFMEGNRWRRSDQSFIIAPETMVAFEFMSTSQGEIHGLGFDEDNTLSNGPRLFKIFGTQNWSGDIDWFQPYGGGDIGTFKTFVIPVGRFYTGSGFRLMLVNDKDAAPGNNSSRFRNVRIYTLE
;
A
#
# COMPACT_ATOMS: atom_id res chain seq x y z
N ASN A 1 67.78 -37.53 -4.45
CA ASN A 1 69.13 -37.92 -4.94
C ASN A 1 69.65 -36.84 -5.90
N ARG A 2 70.84 -36.29 -5.57
CA ARG A 2 71.79 -35.37 -6.26
C ARG A 2 71.38 -34.18 -7.16
N ARG A 3 70.10 -33.91 -7.42
CA ARG A 3 69.62 -32.53 -7.72
C ARG A 3 68.39 -32.09 -6.93
N GLY A 4 67.98 -32.88 -5.95
CA GLY A 4 67.31 -32.37 -4.75
C GLY A 4 65.97 -31.65 -4.91
N ARG A 5 65.14 -31.95 -5.91
CA ARG A 5 63.73 -31.56 -5.90
C ARG A 5 62.84 -32.75 -6.23
N ILE A 6 62.06 -33.17 -5.24
CA ILE A 6 60.97 -34.14 -5.38
C ILE A 6 59.72 -33.29 -5.52
N LEU A 7 58.93 -33.51 -6.57
CA LEU A 7 57.59 -32.95 -6.69
C LEU A 7 56.62 -34.11 -6.47
N SER A 8 55.92 -34.09 -5.34
CA SER A 8 54.87 -35.05 -5.01
C SER A 8 53.52 -34.34 -5.17
N VAL A 9 52.73 -34.75 -6.15
CA VAL A 9 51.31 -34.45 -6.24
C VAL A 9 50.66 -35.80 -6.55
N ASN A 10 49.89 -36.34 -5.60
CA ASN A 10 49.36 -37.72 -5.56
C ASN A 10 50.41 -38.85 -5.46
N ASN A 11 51.02 -39.06 -4.28
CA ASN A 11 51.67 -40.29 -3.77
C ASN A 11 52.48 -41.19 -4.74
N THR A 12 52.88 -40.70 -5.91
CA THR A 12 53.50 -41.49 -6.99
C THR A 12 54.66 -40.71 -7.58
N CYS A 13 55.86 -41.30 -7.56
CA CYS A 13 57.06 -40.66 -8.13
C CYS A 13 57.11 -40.84 -9.65
N MET A 14 57.34 -39.75 -10.40
CA MET A 14 57.55 -39.80 -11.85
C MET A 14 59.05 -39.79 -12.19
N PRO A 15 59.62 -40.90 -12.70
CA PRO A 15 61.00 -40.90 -13.20
C PRO A 15 61.08 -40.15 -14.54
N GLN A 16 62.21 -39.49 -14.80
CA GLN A 16 62.54 -38.83 -16.09
C GLN A 16 61.54 -37.74 -16.53
N VAL A 17 61.12 -36.85 -15.62
CA VAL A 17 60.14 -35.77 -15.92
C VAL A 17 60.55 -34.84 -17.07
N ALA A 18 61.86 -34.66 -17.31
CA ALA A 18 62.38 -33.84 -18.40
C ALA A 18 62.05 -34.41 -19.79
N ASP A 19 61.96 -35.73 -19.92
CA ASP A 19 61.62 -36.40 -21.18
C ASP A 19 60.08 -36.45 -21.39
N ALA A 20 59.31 -36.26 -20.31
CA ALA A 20 57.85 -36.28 -20.31
C ALA A 20 57.22 -34.90 -20.57
N ALA A 21 57.96 -33.81 -20.34
CA ALA A 21 57.51 -32.45 -20.58
C ALA A 21 57.67 -32.07 -22.06
N LYS A 22 56.56 -31.72 -22.73
CA LYS A 22 56.59 -31.34 -24.16
C LYS A 22 57.27 -29.99 -24.42
N ALA A 23 57.39 -29.15 -23.39
CA ALA A 23 58.08 -27.86 -23.44
C ALA A 23 58.74 -27.58 -22.08
N MET A 24 59.92 -26.95 -22.11
CA MET A 24 60.71 -26.61 -20.91
C MET A 24 60.97 -25.09 -20.77
N THR A 25 60.44 -24.31 -21.71
CA THR A 25 60.45 -22.84 -21.70
C THR A 25 59.01 -22.36 -21.89
N PRO A 26 58.53 -21.41 -21.07
CA PRO A 26 57.18 -20.89 -21.19
C PRO A 26 57.05 -20.06 -22.48
N ALA A 27 55.97 -20.26 -23.24
CA ALA A 27 55.64 -19.44 -24.40
C ALA A 27 54.76 -18.23 -24.02
N ILE A 28 54.03 -18.33 -22.91
CA ILE A 28 53.32 -17.20 -22.28
C ILE A 28 53.97 -16.82 -20.96
N ASP A 29 53.93 -15.55 -20.59
CA ASP A 29 54.39 -15.11 -19.29
C ASP A 29 53.31 -15.21 -18.21
N ALA A 30 53.68 -14.87 -16.97
CA ALA A 30 52.76 -14.92 -15.84
C ALA A 30 51.60 -13.93 -15.95
N VAL A 31 51.78 -12.77 -16.61
CA VAL A 31 50.71 -11.78 -16.82
C VAL A 31 49.63 -12.40 -17.69
N GLN A 32 50.04 -12.99 -18.82
CA GLN A 32 49.12 -13.67 -19.75
C GLN A 32 48.42 -14.87 -19.11
N ALA A 33 49.13 -15.60 -18.24
CA ALA A 33 48.54 -16.71 -17.51
C ALA A 33 47.48 -16.26 -16.49
N VAL A 34 47.73 -15.16 -15.77
CA VAL A 34 46.76 -14.57 -14.82
C VAL A 34 45.54 -14.00 -15.54
N VAL A 35 45.73 -13.31 -16.67
CA VAL A 35 44.60 -12.84 -17.51
C VAL A 35 43.76 -14.02 -17.98
N SER A 36 44.39 -15.10 -18.43
CA SER A 36 43.66 -16.31 -18.88
C SER A 36 42.89 -16.99 -17.74
N ALA A 37 43.38 -16.90 -16.50
CA ALA A 37 42.63 -17.38 -15.33
C ALA A 37 41.47 -16.44 -14.96
N ALA A 38 41.66 -15.12 -15.08
CA ALA A 38 40.61 -14.12 -14.87
C ALA A 38 39.47 -14.27 -15.89
N ASP A 39 39.81 -14.41 -17.17
CA ASP A 39 38.87 -14.70 -18.26
C ASP A 39 38.13 -16.02 -18.01
N HIS A 40 38.82 -17.05 -17.50
CA HIS A 40 38.21 -18.33 -17.17
C HIS A 40 37.22 -18.25 -15.99
N LEU A 41 37.38 -17.27 -15.10
CA LEU A 41 36.43 -16.99 -14.02
C LEU A 41 35.26 -16.10 -14.47
N GLY A 42 35.30 -15.53 -15.69
CA GLY A 42 34.29 -14.60 -16.17
C GLY A 42 34.29 -13.26 -15.43
N LEU A 43 35.40 -12.90 -14.78
CA LEU A 43 35.54 -11.62 -14.07
C LEU A 43 35.79 -10.51 -15.10
N GLY A 44 34.96 -9.46 -15.08
CA GLY A 44 35.18 -8.27 -15.91
C GLY A 44 36.29 -7.42 -15.31
N PHE A 45 37.28 -7.04 -16.12
CA PHE A 45 38.40 -6.21 -15.69
C PHE A 45 38.70 -5.12 -16.72
N SER A 46 39.20 -3.98 -16.23
CA SER A 46 39.39 -2.77 -17.03
C SER A 46 40.81 -2.60 -17.56
N ALA A 47 41.79 -3.26 -16.91
CA ALA A 47 43.20 -3.18 -17.25
C ALA A 47 43.93 -4.52 -17.04
N ALA A 48 45.09 -4.70 -17.68
CA ALA A 48 45.92 -5.88 -17.48
C ALA A 48 46.68 -5.85 -16.13
N PRO A 49 47.05 -7.01 -15.54
CA PRO A 49 47.80 -7.07 -14.28
C PRO A 49 49.12 -6.30 -14.36
N ARG A 50 49.42 -5.50 -13.32
CA ARG A 50 50.67 -4.74 -13.23
C ARG A 50 51.81 -5.64 -12.74
N LEU A 51 52.87 -5.76 -13.54
CA LEU A 51 54.08 -6.49 -13.15
C LEU A 51 54.86 -5.74 -12.06
N LEU A 52 54.97 -6.33 -10.87
CA LEU A 52 55.77 -5.78 -9.77
C LEU A 52 57.23 -6.25 -9.83
N SER A 53 57.45 -7.56 -10.01
CA SER A 53 58.82 -8.10 -10.13
C SER A 53 58.85 -9.45 -10.82
N LYS A 54 59.98 -9.78 -11.46
CA LYS A 54 60.22 -11.05 -12.16
C LYS A 54 61.49 -11.73 -11.69
N GLY A 55 61.35 -12.93 -11.14
CA GLY A 55 62.47 -13.75 -10.67
C GLY A 55 63.27 -14.37 -11.81
N GLN A 56 64.60 -14.40 -11.67
CA GLN A 56 65.55 -14.95 -12.67
C GLN A 56 65.89 -16.44 -12.46
N GLY A 57 65.29 -17.10 -11.47
CA GLY A 57 65.50 -18.51 -11.16
C GLY A 57 64.63 -19.46 -11.98
N PRO A 58 64.83 -20.80 -11.88
CA PRO A 58 64.08 -21.79 -12.66
C PRO A 58 62.55 -21.78 -12.45
N GLN A 59 62.09 -21.28 -11.30
CA GLN A 59 60.66 -21.15 -10.97
C GLN A 59 60.06 -19.82 -11.46
N GLN A 60 60.87 -18.91 -12.01
CA GLN A 60 60.45 -17.61 -12.54
C GLN A 60 59.35 -16.91 -11.72
N ILE A 61 59.51 -16.90 -10.39
CA ILE A 61 58.49 -16.35 -9.48
C ILE A 61 58.25 -14.90 -9.86
N THR A 62 57.04 -14.60 -10.28
CA THR A 62 56.61 -13.31 -10.80
C THR A 62 55.52 -12.77 -9.87
N ARG A 63 55.75 -11.57 -9.35
CA ARG A 63 54.82 -10.85 -8.47
C ARG A 63 54.01 -9.88 -9.32
N LEU A 64 52.70 -9.98 -9.25
CA LEU A 64 51.75 -9.21 -10.05
C LEU A 64 50.75 -8.55 -9.11
N ASP A 65 50.43 -7.30 -9.39
CA ASP A 65 49.36 -6.57 -8.72
C ASP A 65 48.16 -6.48 -9.66
N TYR A 66 47.00 -6.92 -9.19
CA TYR A 66 45.80 -6.96 -10.01
C TYR A 66 44.54 -6.66 -9.19
N PRO A 67 44.38 -5.39 -8.75
CA PRO A 67 43.35 -4.99 -7.79
C PRO A 67 41.92 -5.15 -8.33
N ASP A 68 41.73 -5.22 -9.65
CA ASP A 68 40.42 -5.46 -10.28
C ASP A 68 39.87 -6.87 -10.01
N ILE A 69 40.73 -7.84 -9.66
CA ILE A 69 40.29 -9.23 -9.45
C ILE A 69 40.83 -9.88 -8.18
N SER A 70 41.88 -9.31 -7.57
CA SER A 70 42.48 -9.87 -6.37
C SER A 70 42.85 -8.84 -5.32
N ARG A 71 42.45 -9.11 -4.06
CA ARG A 71 42.77 -8.23 -2.91
C ARG A 71 44.23 -8.34 -2.49
N GLU A 72 44.86 -9.46 -2.81
CA GLU A 72 46.26 -9.71 -2.50
C GLU A 72 47.10 -9.73 -3.77
N GLU A 73 48.40 -9.51 -3.58
CA GLU A 73 49.35 -9.64 -4.67
C GLU A 73 49.40 -11.09 -5.18
N ILE A 74 49.31 -11.26 -6.50
CA ILE A 74 49.37 -12.55 -7.15
C ILE A 74 50.83 -12.97 -7.33
N ARG A 75 51.21 -14.05 -6.66
CA ARG A 75 52.55 -14.64 -6.77
C ARG A 75 52.55 -15.86 -7.69
N ALA A 76 52.85 -15.65 -8.97
CA ALA A 76 52.91 -16.71 -9.97
C ALA A 76 54.27 -17.39 -10.07
N GLN A 77 54.27 -18.72 -9.99
CA GLN A 77 55.47 -19.55 -10.11
C GLN A 77 55.36 -20.55 -11.26
N LEU A 78 56.44 -20.69 -12.02
CA LEU A 78 56.56 -21.68 -13.08
C LEU A 78 56.92 -23.04 -12.48
N MET A 79 56.17 -24.06 -12.86
CA MET A 79 56.38 -25.43 -12.37
C MET A 79 56.04 -26.48 -13.44
N LEU A 80 56.44 -27.73 -13.18
CA LEU A 80 56.07 -28.88 -14.00
C LEU A 80 54.93 -29.65 -13.31
N LEU A 81 53.79 -29.74 -13.99
CA LEU A 81 52.63 -30.52 -13.57
C LEU A 81 52.67 -31.90 -14.24
N PRO A 82 52.89 -33.00 -13.50
CA PRO A 82 52.78 -34.34 -14.05
C PRO A 82 51.29 -34.69 -14.26
N ILE A 83 50.90 -35.01 -15.50
CA ILE A 83 49.50 -35.33 -15.84
C ILE A 83 49.26 -36.83 -15.69
N ARG A 84 50.18 -37.65 -16.20
CA ARG A 84 50.17 -39.11 -16.11
C ARG A 84 51.57 -39.64 -16.39
N ARG A 85 51.79 -40.94 -16.18
CA ARG A 85 53.09 -41.58 -16.46
C ARG A 85 53.51 -41.34 -17.92
N GLY A 86 54.66 -40.69 -18.13
CA GLY A 86 55.19 -40.29 -19.43
C GLY A 86 54.67 -38.95 -20.01
N ASP A 87 53.81 -38.20 -19.32
CA ASP A 87 53.29 -36.90 -19.80
C ASP A 87 53.28 -35.85 -18.67
N ALA A 88 54.00 -34.75 -18.89
CA ALA A 88 54.04 -33.59 -18.00
C ALA A 88 53.82 -32.28 -18.79
N ARG A 89 53.33 -31.25 -18.11
CA ARG A 89 53.09 -29.92 -18.66
C ARG A 89 53.86 -28.89 -17.87
N LEU A 90 54.44 -27.91 -18.56
CA LEU A 90 54.97 -26.71 -17.93
C LEU A 90 53.78 -25.77 -17.67
N VAL A 91 53.60 -25.34 -16.42
CA VAL A 91 52.44 -24.54 -16.00
C VAL A 91 52.87 -23.38 -15.12
N TRP A 92 52.08 -22.31 -15.14
CA TRP A 92 52.08 -21.26 -14.12
C TRP A 92 51.11 -21.64 -13.01
N ASN A 93 51.55 -21.54 -11.75
CA ASN A 93 50.71 -21.74 -10.57
C ASN A 93 50.68 -20.48 -9.71
N PHE A 94 49.49 -20.08 -9.29
CA PHE A 94 49.25 -18.88 -8.49
C PHE A 94 47.87 -18.96 -7.85
N GLN A 95 47.67 -18.08 -6.86
CA GLN A 95 46.42 -17.89 -6.16
C GLN A 95 45.76 -16.58 -6.57
N ILE A 96 44.43 -16.56 -6.64
CA ILE A 96 43.62 -15.35 -6.75
C ILE A 96 42.69 -15.33 -5.53
N HIS A 97 42.86 -14.32 -4.69
CA HIS A 97 41.98 -14.00 -3.56
C HIS A 97 40.90 -13.04 -4.05
N THR A 98 39.66 -13.49 -4.23
CA THR A 98 38.61 -12.69 -4.87
C THR A 98 38.23 -11.45 -4.04
N LEU A 99 37.72 -10.41 -4.71
CA LEU A 99 37.40 -9.13 -4.08
C LEU A 99 36.25 -9.21 -3.06
N ASP A 100 35.36 -10.18 -3.22
CA ASP A 100 34.23 -10.47 -2.32
C ASP A 100 34.63 -11.29 -1.08
N GLU A 101 35.91 -11.66 -0.94
CA GLU A 101 36.45 -12.46 0.16
C GLU A 101 35.94 -13.91 0.24
N ARG A 102 35.15 -14.36 -0.74
CA ARG A 102 34.50 -15.68 -0.70
C ARG A 102 35.40 -16.82 -1.16
N HIS A 103 36.38 -16.55 -2.02
CA HIS A 103 37.17 -17.59 -2.66
C HIS A 103 38.67 -17.29 -2.65
N VAL A 104 39.46 -18.37 -2.56
CA VAL A 104 40.89 -18.35 -2.83
C VAL A 104 41.17 -19.44 -3.85
N TYR A 105 41.24 -19.06 -5.12
CA TYR A 105 41.45 -20.01 -6.21
C TYR A 105 42.94 -20.24 -6.47
N ASP A 106 43.42 -21.48 -6.31
CA ASP A 106 44.70 -21.94 -6.82
C ASP A 106 44.56 -22.46 -8.25
N PHE A 107 45.28 -21.81 -9.16
CA PHE A 107 45.27 -22.13 -10.58
C PHE A 107 46.51 -22.88 -11.00
N THR A 108 46.37 -23.77 -11.98
CA THR A 108 47.47 -24.14 -12.87
C THR A 108 47.10 -23.85 -14.31
N VAL A 109 47.90 -23.01 -14.97
CA VAL A 109 47.67 -22.56 -16.35
C VAL A 109 48.80 -23.04 -17.24
N ASP A 110 48.49 -23.67 -18.37
CA ASP A 110 49.47 -24.16 -19.33
C ASP A 110 50.37 -23.02 -19.81
N ALA A 111 51.67 -23.14 -19.53
CA ALA A 111 52.64 -22.09 -19.83
C ALA A 111 52.97 -21.98 -21.33
N VAL A 112 52.33 -22.79 -22.19
CA VAL A 112 52.45 -22.70 -23.65
C VAL A 112 51.14 -22.28 -24.29
N SER A 113 50.02 -22.89 -23.90
CA SER A 113 48.73 -22.68 -24.57
C SER A 113 47.77 -21.74 -23.86
N ALA A 114 48.13 -21.22 -22.68
CA ALA A 114 47.26 -20.42 -21.81
C ALA A 114 45.99 -21.13 -21.31
N LYS A 115 45.89 -22.44 -21.52
CA LYS A 115 44.73 -23.23 -21.10
C LYS A 115 44.80 -23.46 -19.59
N VAL A 116 43.73 -23.13 -18.88
CA VAL A 116 43.57 -23.50 -17.46
C VAL A 116 43.46 -25.02 -17.36
N TRP A 117 44.38 -25.65 -16.63
CA TRP A 117 44.43 -27.09 -16.40
C TRP A 117 43.75 -27.49 -15.10
N THR A 118 44.02 -26.76 -14.03
CA THR A 118 43.33 -26.96 -12.75
C THR A 118 42.92 -25.63 -12.16
N ARG A 119 41.77 -25.65 -11.50
CA ARG A 119 41.30 -24.64 -10.57
C ARG A 119 40.90 -25.38 -9.30
N PHE A 120 41.52 -25.05 -8.19
CA PHE A 120 41.13 -25.55 -6.88
C PHE A 120 40.75 -24.37 -6.03
N ASP A 121 39.52 -24.36 -5.55
CA ASP A 121 39.17 -23.44 -4.48
C ASP A 121 39.80 -23.96 -3.18
N TRP A 122 40.57 -23.11 -2.51
CA TRP A 122 41.24 -23.43 -1.25
C TRP A 122 40.40 -23.04 -0.04
N VAL A 123 39.24 -22.43 -0.26
CA VAL A 123 38.19 -22.26 0.77
C VAL A 123 37.32 -23.52 0.76
N SER A 124 37.11 -24.13 1.92
CA SER A 124 36.20 -25.27 2.09
C SER A 124 34.80 -24.71 2.28
N SER A 125 33.96 -24.79 1.25
CA SER A 125 32.63 -24.22 1.32
C SER A 125 31.60 -25.19 1.90
N ASP A 126 30.84 -24.82 2.94
CA ASP A 126 29.62 -25.58 3.29
C ASP A 126 28.46 -25.19 2.35
N GLN A 127 27.62 -26.15 2.00
CA GLN A 127 26.57 -25.94 1.00
C GLN A 127 25.26 -26.61 1.41
N TYR A 128 24.14 -25.92 1.22
CA TYR A 128 22.82 -26.37 1.67
C TYR A 128 21.78 -26.19 0.56
N ARG A 129 21.10 -27.26 0.13
CA ARG A 129 19.92 -27.13 -0.74
C ARG A 129 18.66 -26.94 0.12
N VAL A 130 18.20 -25.70 0.23
CA VAL A 130 17.18 -25.24 1.20
C VAL A 130 16.24 -24.22 0.57
N TYR A 131 15.18 -23.84 1.28
CA TYR A 131 14.43 -22.62 0.97
C TYR A 131 15.13 -21.45 1.69
N PRO A 132 15.98 -20.66 1.01
CA PRO A 132 16.83 -19.69 1.67
C PRO A 132 16.06 -18.42 2.02
N LEU A 133 16.56 -17.63 2.98
CA LEU A 133 16.14 -16.24 3.22
C LEU A 133 16.01 -15.48 1.89
N PRO A 134 14.88 -14.77 1.60
CA PRO A 134 13.70 -14.55 2.45
C PRO A 134 12.53 -15.56 2.24
N SER A 135 12.73 -16.67 1.53
CA SER A 135 11.67 -17.64 1.20
C SER A 135 10.99 -18.19 2.47
N GLU A 136 9.70 -17.90 2.63
CA GLU A 136 8.92 -18.33 3.80
C GLU A 136 8.69 -19.84 3.83
N SER A 137 8.28 -20.43 2.70
CA SER A 137 7.94 -21.85 2.63
C SER A 137 7.85 -22.28 1.16
N PRO A 138 7.60 -23.57 0.84
CA PRO A 138 7.64 -24.05 -0.53
C PRO A 138 6.68 -23.32 -1.49
N ASN A 139 5.47 -22.95 -1.05
CA ASN A 139 4.50 -22.20 -1.88
C ASN A 139 4.92 -20.74 -2.14
N HIS A 140 5.96 -20.24 -1.47
CA HIS A 140 6.58 -18.92 -1.71
C HIS A 140 7.83 -19.01 -2.61
N SER A 141 8.13 -20.19 -3.16
CA SER A 141 9.30 -20.40 -4.00
C SER A 141 8.91 -20.76 -5.43
N THR A 142 9.78 -20.44 -6.39
CA THR A 142 9.63 -20.88 -7.78
C THR A 142 10.73 -21.86 -8.16
N PRO A 143 10.40 -22.99 -8.81
CA PRO A 143 9.05 -23.46 -9.17
C PRO A 143 8.18 -23.85 -7.97
N LEU A 144 6.86 -23.68 -8.10
CA LEU A 144 5.88 -24.00 -7.06
C LEU A 144 5.79 -25.51 -6.79
N PRO A 145 5.34 -25.92 -5.58
CA PRO A 145 5.09 -27.32 -5.24
C PRO A 145 4.14 -27.99 -6.26
N PRO A 146 4.34 -29.28 -6.58
CA PRO A 146 5.21 -30.22 -5.87
C PRO A 146 6.67 -30.23 -6.33
N VAL A 147 7.08 -29.34 -7.23
CA VAL A 147 8.45 -29.27 -7.75
C VAL A 147 9.38 -28.72 -6.66
N ASP A 148 10.63 -29.19 -6.65
CA ASP A 148 11.67 -28.66 -5.75
C ASP A 148 12.01 -27.21 -6.11
N GLY A 149 11.53 -26.26 -5.30
CA GLY A 149 11.82 -24.83 -5.40
C GLY A 149 13.08 -24.39 -4.64
N ARG A 150 13.79 -25.32 -3.99
CA ARG A 150 14.96 -25.00 -3.15
C ARG A 150 16.15 -24.54 -3.97
N LYS A 151 16.93 -23.64 -3.38
CA LYS A 151 18.19 -23.14 -3.93
C LYS A 151 19.38 -23.73 -3.18
N LEU A 152 20.50 -23.88 -3.88
CA LEU A 152 21.77 -24.25 -3.27
C LEU A 152 22.45 -22.99 -2.75
N VAL A 153 22.57 -22.86 -1.44
CA VAL A 153 23.30 -21.79 -0.76
C VAL A 153 24.70 -22.30 -0.44
N VAL A 154 25.70 -21.43 -0.58
CA VAL A 154 27.11 -21.74 -0.38
C VAL A 154 27.67 -20.74 0.63
N ASP A 155 28.38 -21.23 1.64
CA ASP A 155 29.01 -20.46 2.71
C ASP A 155 28.10 -19.43 3.39
N PRO A 156 26.93 -19.84 3.90
CA PRO A 156 26.00 -18.92 4.54
C PRO A 156 26.42 -18.44 5.93
N ALA A 157 27.46 -19.03 6.54
CA ALA A 157 27.84 -18.72 7.91
C ALA A 157 28.40 -17.30 8.06
N ASP A 158 27.87 -16.55 9.03
CA ASP A 158 28.41 -15.24 9.36
C ASP A 158 29.71 -15.37 10.15
N SER A 159 30.79 -14.79 9.66
CA SER A 159 32.11 -14.91 10.29
C SER A 159 32.22 -14.25 11.67
N SER A 160 31.32 -13.31 12.00
CA SER A 160 31.34 -12.65 13.32
C SER A 160 30.54 -13.44 14.34
N ALA A 161 29.34 -13.89 13.97
CA ALA A 161 28.46 -14.67 14.86
C ALA A 161 28.87 -16.15 14.98
N SER A 162 29.37 -16.72 13.88
CA SER A 162 29.76 -18.12 13.72
C SER A 162 31.21 -18.24 13.22
N PRO A 163 32.22 -17.80 14.00
CA PRO A 163 33.63 -17.71 13.55
C PRO A 163 34.30 -19.05 13.21
N LEU A 164 33.66 -20.18 13.55
CA LEU A 164 34.13 -21.53 13.22
C LEU A 164 33.28 -22.22 12.15
N GLY A 165 32.33 -21.50 11.52
CA GLY A 165 31.27 -22.07 10.71
C GLY A 165 30.23 -22.84 11.54
N TRP A 166 29.19 -23.33 10.88
CA TRP A 166 28.03 -23.94 11.57
C TRP A 166 28.23 -25.38 12.04
N HIS A 167 29.31 -26.05 11.63
CA HIS A 167 29.57 -27.47 11.89
C HIS A 167 30.63 -27.74 12.98
N ASN A 168 30.95 -26.73 13.80
CA ASN A 168 32.04 -26.82 14.77
C ASN A 168 31.66 -26.21 16.13
N THR A 169 31.89 -26.92 17.23
CA THR A 169 31.62 -26.44 18.60
C THR A 169 32.85 -25.85 19.30
N GLY A 170 33.95 -25.63 18.57
CA GLY A 170 35.29 -25.31 19.08
C GLY A 170 36.07 -26.51 19.61
N SER A 171 35.38 -27.48 20.22
CA SER A 171 35.97 -28.72 20.73
C SER A 171 35.90 -29.89 19.74
N SER A 172 35.01 -29.83 18.75
CA SER A 172 34.77 -30.90 17.79
C SER A 172 34.14 -30.36 16.50
N SER A 173 34.47 -30.99 15.38
CA SER A 173 33.88 -30.72 14.07
C SER A 173 32.99 -31.90 13.65
N PHE A 174 31.90 -31.61 12.95
CA PHE A 174 30.87 -32.59 12.59
C PHE A 174 30.60 -32.57 11.08
N THR A 175 30.27 -33.73 10.51
CA THR A 175 29.78 -33.86 9.12
C THR A 175 28.26 -34.05 9.06
N ILE A 176 27.59 -33.96 10.21
CA ILE A 176 26.15 -33.99 10.39
C ILE A 176 25.67 -32.59 10.80
N MET A 177 24.37 -32.33 10.80
CA MET A 177 23.73 -31.04 11.11
C MET A 177 23.87 -30.63 12.58
N ARG A 178 25.11 -30.38 13.01
CA ARG A 178 25.48 -30.06 14.38
C ARG A 178 26.69 -29.14 14.41
N GLY A 179 26.61 -28.09 15.21
CA GLY A 179 27.77 -27.29 15.61
C GLY A 179 27.47 -26.41 16.81
N ASN A 180 28.03 -25.20 16.81
CA ASN A 180 28.01 -24.32 17.99
C ASN A 180 26.60 -23.87 18.36
N ASN A 181 25.76 -23.59 17.38
CA ASN A 181 24.52 -22.84 17.52
C ASN A 181 23.31 -23.78 17.68
N VAL A 182 23.34 -24.88 16.92
CA VAL A 182 22.24 -25.85 16.84
C VAL A 182 22.75 -27.27 16.61
N HIS A 183 21.98 -28.25 17.08
CA HIS A 183 22.04 -29.65 16.67
C HIS A 183 20.65 -30.05 16.17
N ALA A 184 20.50 -30.17 14.85
CA ALA A 184 19.27 -30.58 14.21
C ALA A 184 19.27 -32.08 13.89
N TYR A 185 18.17 -32.78 14.17
CA TYR A 185 18.01 -34.21 13.95
C TYR A 185 16.53 -34.59 13.90
N GLN A 186 16.20 -35.77 13.35
CA GLN A 186 14.82 -36.29 13.36
C GLN A 186 14.46 -36.86 14.74
N ASP A 187 13.22 -36.70 15.20
CA ASP A 187 12.70 -37.37 16.41
C ASP A 187 11.30 -37.99 16.21
N GLN A 188 11.14 -38.76 15.13
CA GLN A 188 9.89 -39.49 14.85
C GLN A 188 9.51 -40.51 15.94
N GLU A 189 10.45 -40.85 16.85
CA GLU A 189 10.23 -41.83 17.91
C GLU A 189 9.72 -41.20 19.23
N ASP A 190 9.60 -39.87 19.32
CA ASP A 190 9.20 -39.12 20.52
C ASP A 190 10.02 -39.54 21.75
N ASN A 191 11.34 -39.50 21.63
CA ASN A 191 12.24 -39.87 22.74
C ASN A 191 13.16 -38.73 23.18
N ASN A 192 13.05 -37.56 22.53
CA ASN A 192 13.84 -36.36 22.77
C ASN A 192 15.35 -36.59 22.65
N GLN A 193 15.76 -37.55 21.80
CA GLN A 193 17.15 -37.91 21.56
C GLN A 193 17.43 -38.03 20.05
N PRO A 194 18.65 -37.69 19.62
CA PRO A 194 19.07 -37.95 18.26
C PRO A 194 19.10 -39.46 17.98
N PRO A 195 18.69 -39.90 16.77
CA PRO A 195 18.72 -41.31 16.40
C PRO A 195 20.16 -41.79 16.25
N GLY A 196 20.34 -43.12 16.30
CA GLY A 196 21.64 -43.76 16.14
C GLY A 196 22.33 -43.50 14.79
N SER A 197 21.57 -43.10 13.77
CA SER A 197 22.07 -42.68 12.45
C SER A 197 21.39 -41.38 12.05
N GLN A 198 22.19 -40.35 11.73
CA GLN A 198 21.73 -39.03 11.30
C GLN A 198 22.18 -38.74 9.87
N PRO A 199 21.44 -37.90 9.12
CA PRO A 199 21.89 -37.41 7.82
C PRO A 199 23.28 -36.76 7.92
N SER A 200 24.14 -37.03 6.93
CA SER A 200 25.50 -36.47 6.88
C SER A 200 25.74 -35.81 5.53
N CYS A 201 26.34 -34.62 5.58
CA CYS A 201 26.78 -33.83 4.43
C CYS A 201 28.18 -34.24 3.92
N GLY A 202 28.75 -35.31 4.50
CA GLY A 202 30.09 -35.79 4.16
C GLY A 202 31.21 -34.84 4.59
N SER A 203 32.45 -35.18 4.25
CA SER A 203 33.63 -34.37 4.63
C SER A 203 33.72 -33.04 3.88
N SER A 204 32.97 -32.89 2.78
CA SER A 204 32.88 -31.65 1.99
C SER A 204 31.73 -30.74 2.42
N LEU A 205 30.99 -31.10 3.48
CA LEU A 205 29.83 -30.34 3.99
C LEU A 205 28.83 -29.93 2.89
N SER A 206 28.55 -30.84 1.96
CA SER A 206 27.58 -30.64 0.89
C SER A 206 26.26 -31.30 1.27
N CYS A 207 25.36 -30.52 1.85
CA CYS A 207 24.03 -30.93 2.30
C CYS A 207 23.01 -30.78 1.16
N ASP A 208 23.22 -31.50 0.05
CA ASP A 208 22.30 -31.54 -1.10
C ASP A 208 21.48 -32.83 -1.10
N PHE A 209 20.38 -32.83 -0.34
CA PHE A 209 19.46 -33.98 -0.25
C PHE A 209 18.26 -33.79 -1.19
N PRO A 210 17.84 -34.85 -1.91
CA PRO A 210 16.68 -34.78 -2.80
C PRO A 210 15.38 -34.61 -2.01
N ILE A 211 14.40 -33.95 -2.62
CA ILE A 211 13.03 -33.82 -2.12
C ILE A 211 12.02 -34.04 -3.25
N SER A 212 10.84 -34.54 -2.89
CA SER A 212 9.67 -34.64 -3.78
C SER A 212 8.44 -34.35 -2.94
N LEU A 213 7.82 -33.17 -3.11
CA LEU A 213 6.73 -32.70 -2.25
C LEU A 213 5.36 -33.34 -2.57
N ASP A 214 5.32 -34.21 -3.57
CA ASP A 214 4.20 -35.11 -3.87
C ASP A 214 4.32 -36.47 -3.15
N GLN A 215 5.42 -36.72 -2.44
CA GLN A 215 5.64 -37.92 -1.62
C GLN A 215 5.39 -37.62 -0.13
N PRO A 216 5.17 -38.64 0.71
CA PRO A 216 5.02 -38.45 2.15
C PRO A 216 6.27 -37.84 2.81
N PRO A 217 6.15 -37.07 3.91
CA PRO A 217 7.28 -36.44 4.61
C PRO A 217 8.43 -37.36 5.02
N SER A 218 8.13 -38.63 5.33
CA SER A 218 9.12 -39.64 5.67
C SER A 218 10.09 -39.99 4.52
N SER A 219 9.78 -39.58 3.28
CA SER A 219 10.63 -39.80 2.12
C SER A 219 11.77 -38.78 1.97
N TYR A 220 11.70 -37.65 2.68
CA TYR A 220 12.65 -36.53 2.54
C TYR A 220 13.13 -35.94 3.87
N THR A 221 13.13 -36.73 4.95
CA THR A 221 13.58 -36.29 6.28
C THR A 221 14.99 -35.68 6.29
N ALA A 222 15.92 -36.14 5.45
CA ALA A 222 17.26 -35.54 5.35
C ALA A 222 17.24 -34.10 4.81
N ALA A 223 16.34 -33.79 3.87
CA ALA A 223 16.15 -32.43 3.36
C ALA A 223 15.49 -31.52 4.41
N ALA A 224 14.51 -32.05 5.16
CA ALA A 224 13.87 -31.34 6.27
C ALA A 224 14.89 -30.97 7.37
N VAL A 225 15.69 -31.93 7.84
CA VAL A 225 16.75 -31.70 8.84
C VAL A 225 17.78 -30.68 8.36
N ALA A 226 18.13 -30.67 7.07
CA ALA A 226 19.04 -29.68 6.50
C ALA A 226 18.43 -28.27 6.48
N ASN A 227 17.15 -28.13 6.15
CA ASN A 227 16.43 -26.86 6.15
C ASN A 227 16.30 -26.28 7.58
N LEU A 228 15.93 -27.13 8.55
CA LEU A 228 15.83 -26.75 9.96
C LEU A 228 17.18 -26.28 10.53
N PHE A 229 18.26 -27.00 10.20
CA PHE A 229 19.62 -26.63 10.58
C PHE A 229 20.04 -25.29 9.99
N TYR A 230 19.79 -25.08 8.70
CA TYR A 230 20.10 -23.83 8.00
C TYR A 230 19.41 -22.65 8.69
N TRP A 231 18.09 -22.71 8.91
CA TRP A 231 17.35 -21.59 9.47
C TRP A 231 17.68 -21.29 10.92
N ASN A 232 17.92 -22.30 11.77
CA ASN A 232 18.39 -22.06 13.14
C ASN A 232 19.72 -21.30 13.17
N ASN A 233 20.65 -21.59 12.25
CA ASN A 233 21.91 -20.84 12.18
C ASN A 233 21.75 -19.44 11.55
N VAL A 234 20.91 -19.28 10.51
CA VAL A 234 20.62 -17.95 9.92
C VAL A 234 20.03 -17.02 10.97
N ILE A 235 19.04 -17.48 11.73
CA ILE A 235 18.40 -16.68 12.78
C ILE A 235 19.41 -16.35 13.88
N HIS A 236 20.22 -17.33 14.30
CA HIS A 236 21.31 -17.06 15.23
C HIS A 236 22.23 -15.95 14.72
N ASP A 237 22.74 -16.09 13.50
CA ASP A 237 23.77 -15.20 12.97
C ASP A 237 23.26 -13.77 12.78
N ILE A 238 22.03 -13.62 12.26
CA ILE A 238 21.39 -12.30 12.13
C ILE A 238 21.13 -11.71 13.52
N GLN A 239 20.50 -12.43 14.45
CA GLN A 239 20.19 -11.88 15.77
C GLN A 239 21.44 -11.52 16.57
N TYR A 240 22.55 -12.23 16.39
CA TYR A 240 23.84 -11.87 16.97
C TYR A 240 24.24 -10.44 16.60
N ARG A 241 24.08 -10.08 15.32
CA ARG A 241 24.39 -8.74 14.80
C ARG A 241 23.49 -7.66 15.42
N TYR A 242 22.24 -8.00 15.73
CA TYR A 242 21.27 -7.11 16.39
C TYR A 242 21.32 -7.15 17.92
N GLY A 243 22.32 -7.80 18.51
CA GLY A 243 22.60 -7.75 19.95
C GLY A 243 22.09 -8.94 20.76
N PHE A 244 21.56 -10.00 20.14
CA PHE A 244 21.36 -11.29 20.83
C PHE A 244 22.67 -12.09 20.78
N ASP A 245 23.66 -11.56 21.49
CA ASP A 245 25.02 -12.09 21.63
C ASP A 245 25.15 -12.97 22.88
N GLU A 246 26.37 -13.40 23.20
CA GLU A 246 26.60 -14.32 24.32
C GLU A 246 26.22 -13.72 25.69
N PRO A 247 26.60 -12.48 26.04
CA PRO A 247 26.09 -11.81 27.25
C PRO A 247 24.56 -11.66 27.29
N ALA A 248 23.90 -11.48 26.15
CA ALA A 248 22.45 -11.41 26.04
C ALA A 248 21.76 -12.79 26.10
N GLY A 249 22.52 -13.87 26.29
CA GLY A 249 21.99 -15.23 26.48
C GLY A 249 21.54 -15.89 25.20
N ASN A 250 22.30 -15.73 24.12
CA ASN A 250 22.11 -16.49 22.89
C ASN A 250 22.34 -18.00 23.07
N PHE A 251 22.11 -18.79 22.02
CA PHE A 251 22.20 -20.26 22.08
C PHE A 251 23.50 -20.75 21.46
N GLN A 252 24.50 -21.07 22.29
CA GLN A 252 25.81 -21.50 21.81
C GLN A 252 26.47 -22.55 22.72
N VAL A 253 27.17 -23.53 22.14
CA VAL A 253 27.99 -24.46 22.94
C VAL A 253 29.19 -23.74 23.56
N ASN A 254 29.85 -22.88 22.78
CA ASN A 254 31.04 -22.16 23.16
C ASN A 254 30.86 -20.67 22.88
N ASN A 255 31.01 -19.86 23.93
CA ASN A 255 30.84 -18.41 23.89
C ASN A 255 32.16 -17.65 23.71
N PHE A 256 33.25 -18.36 23.38
CA PHE A 256 34.57 -17.77 23.07
C PHE A 256 35.15 -16.83 24.15
N ALA A 257 34.71 -16.99 25.40
CA ALA A 257 35.00 -16.10 26.52
C ALA A 257 34.43 -14.66 26.40
N ASN A 258 33.42 -14.44 25.55
CA ASN A 258 32.74 -13.16 25.36
C ASN A 258 31.70 -12.85 26.45
N GLY A 259 31.29 -13.82 27.26
CA GLY A 259 30.31 -13.66 28.33
C GLY A 259 29.19 -14.70 28.25
N GLY A 260 28.15 -14.52 29.07
CA GLY A 260 27.02 -15.46 29.17
C GLY A 260 27.40 -16.85 29.70
N ALA A 261 26.44 -17.77 29.68
CA ALA A 261 26.63 -19.17 30.03
C ALA A 261 26.43 -20.05 28.78
N GLY A 262 27.52 -20.52 28.18
CA GLY A 262 27.46 -21.42 27.02
C GLY A 262 27.09 -22.86 27.39
N GLY A 263 27.09 -23.73 26.37
CA GLY A 263 26.69 -25.13 26.49
C GLY A 263 25.21 -25.36 26.15
N ASP A 264 24.58 -24.39 25.49
CA ASP A 264 23.14 -24.28 25.38
C ASP A 264 22.64 -24.09 23.94
N ASN A 265 23.33 -24.70 22.99
CA ASN A 265 22.88 -24.77 21.61
C ASN A 265 21.50 -25.43 21.46
N VAL A 266 20.74 -24.99 20.46
CA VAL A 266 19.38 -25.48 20.21
C VAL A 266 19.38 -26.97 19.86
N ARG A 267 18.48 -27.75 20.49
CA ARG A 267 18.11 -29.09 20.01
C ARG A 267 16.91 -28.93 19.08
N ALA A 268 17.14 -29.05 17.77
CA ALA A 268 16.09 -28.84 16.78
C ALA A 268 15.61 -30.21 16.24
N GLU A 269 14.41 -30.60 16.64
CA GLU A 269 13.84 -31.92 16.41
C GLU A 269 12.86 -31.85 15.23
N ALA A 270 13.28 -32.42 14.10
CA ALA A 270 12.52 -32.47 12.86
C ALA A 270 11.55 -33.66 12.85
N GLN A 271 10.38 -33.46 12.26
CA GLN A 271 9.31 -34.46 12.14
C GLN A 271 9.05 -35.20 13.46
N ASP A 272 9.02 -34.45 14.57
CA ASP A 272 8.89 -34.99 15.92
C ASP A 272 7.56 -35.73 16.08
N GLY A 273 7.62 -36.96 16.62
CA GLY A 273 6.49 -37.88 16.71
C GLY A 273 5.53 -37.60 17.88
N SER A 274 5.83 -36.64 18.75
CA SER A 274 5.01 -36.33 19.92
C SER A 274 3.70 -35.61 19.57
N GLY A 275 3.59 -35.05 18.36
CA GLY A 275 2.42 -34.27 17.92
C GLY A 275 2.28 -34.09 16.41
N THR A 276 1.19 -33.42 16.02
CA THR A 276 0.90 -32.98 14.63
C THR A 276 0.18 -31.63 14.67
N ASN A 277 0.19 -30.88 13.56
CA ASN A 277 -0.50 -29.59 13.39
C ASN A 277 -0.09 -28.52 14.42
N ASN A 278 1.19 -28.52 14.79
CA ASN A 278 1.75 -27.59 15.77
C ASN A 278 3.28 -27.53 15.64
N ALA A 279 3.91 -26.73 16.48
CA ALA A 279 5.32 -26.80 16.84
C ALA A 279 5.47 -26.27 18.28
N ASN A 280 6.66 -26.38 18.89
CA ASN A 280 6.93 -25.70 20.15
C ASN A 280 8.43 -25.49 20.40
N PHE A 281 8.73 -24.50 21.23
CA PHE A 281 10.09 -24.19 21.67
C PHE A 281 10.18 -24.07 23.20
N PHE A 282 10.89 -25.01 23.83
CA PHE A 282 11.23 -24.95 25.25
C PHE A 282 12.50 -24.13 25.47
N THR A 283 12.37 -22.99 26.16
CA THR A 283 13.49 -22.09 26.48
C THR A 283 13.84 -22.11 27.97
N PRO A 284 14.84 -22.88 28.42
CA PRO A 284 15.36 -22.77 29.79
C PRO A 284 16.31 -21.56 29.92
N PRO A 285 16.68 -21.19 31.16
CA PRO A 285 17.67 -20.14 31.41
C PRO A 285 19.01 -20.39 30.71
N ASP A 286 19.77 -19.32 30.55
CA ASP A 286 21.12 -19.30 29.96
C ASP A 286 22.02 -20.41 30.53
N GLY A 287 22.76 -21.10 29.64
CA GLY A 287 23.59 -22.26 29.99
C GLY A 287 22.86 -23.61 30.02
N SER A 288 21.57 -23.65 29.70
CA SER A 288 20.81 -24.89 29.51
C SER A 288 20.25 -24.96 28.08
N ARG A 289 20.39 -26.12 27.43
CA ARG A 289 20.00 -26.29 26.02
C ARG A 289 18.48 -26.16 25.82
N PRO A 290 18.00 -25.22 24.99
CA PRO A 290 16.61 -25.20 24.57
C PRO A 290 16.30 -26.35 23.62
N ARG A 291 15.02 -26.54 23.33
CA ARG A 291 14.54 -27.58 22.41
C ARG A 291 13.40 -27.05 21.56
N MET A 292 13.57 -27.13 20.25
CA MET A 292 12.55 -26.85 19.24
C MET A 292 12.02 -28.19 18.73
N GLN A 293 10.70 -28.37 18.73
CA GLN A 293 10.04 -29.57 18.23
C GLN A 293 9.12 -29.18 17.08
N MET A 294 9.46 -29.64 15.87
CA MET A 294 8.73 -29.35 14.64
C MET A 294 7.88 -30.56 14.26
N PHE A 295 6.59 -30.33 13.95
CA PHE A 295 5.66 -31.43 13.65
C PHE A 295 5.20 -31.46 12.19
N LEU A 296 4.67 -32.62 11.80
CA LEU A 296 3.94 -32.79 10.56
C LEU A 296 2.52 -32.20 10.66
N TRP A 297 1.99 -31.76 9.53
CA TRP A 297 0.66 -31.18 9.38
C TRP A 297 -0.21 -32.05 8.48
N ASN A 298 -1.26 -32.66 9.03
CA ASN A 298 -2.10 -33.64 8.35
C ASN A 298 -3.41 -33.05 7.79
N LEU A 299 -3.34 -31.79 7.35
CA LEU A 299 -4.47 -31.03 6.82
C LEU A 299 -4.51 -30.99 5.28
N ALA A 300 -3.48 -31.53 4.62
CA ALA A 300 -3.40 -31.70 3.17
C ALA A 300 -2.93 -33.12 2.81
N ASN A 301 -3.05 -33.50 1.54
CA ASN A 301 -2.58 -34.80 1.04
C ASN A 301 -1.57 -34.62 -0.12
N PRO A 302 -0.30 -35.08 0.03
CA PRO A 302 0.28 -35.64 1.25
C PRO A 302 0.37 -34.62 2.39
N ASP A 303 0.57 -35.11 3.62
CA ASP A 303 0.84 -34.28 4.80
C ASP A 303 1.95 -33.25 4.52
N ARG A 304 1.83 -32.06 5.10
CA ARG A 304 2.83 -31.00 5.00
C ARG A 304 3.83 -31.11 6.13
N ASP A 305 5.06 -30.71 5.84
CA ASP A 305 6.17 -30.79 6.77
C ASP A 305 6.47 -29.40 7.34
N GLY A 306 6.27 -29.21 8.66
CA GLY A 306 6.52 -27.94 9.33
C GLY A 306 7.98 -27.53 9.30
N ASP A 307 8.92 -28.47 9.14
CA ASP A 307 10.35 -28.20 8.99
C ASP A 307 10.72 -27.42 7.71
N LEU A 308 9.79 -27.36 6.75
CA LEU A 308 9.95 -26.62 5.50
C LEU A 308 9.20 -25.28 5.51
N ASP A 309 8.36 -25.03 6.52
CA ASP A 309 7.70 -23.75 6.72
C ASP A 309 8.58 -22.88 7.63
N ASN A 310 9.42 -22.07 7.01
CA ASN A 310 10.39 -21.25 7.72
C ASN A 310 9.69 -20.21 8.60
N GLY A 311 8.47 -19.77 8.24
CA GLY A 311 7.65 -18.93 9.12
C GLY A 311 7.41 -19.57 10.48
N ILE A 312 7.10 -20.88 10.52
CA ILE A 312 6.95 -21.63 11.77
C ILE A 312 8.30 -21.79 12.47
N VAL A 313 9.38 -22.14 11.75
CA VAL A 313 10.73 -22.29 12.35
C VAL A 313 11.19 -21.00 13.02
N ILE A 314 10.99 -19.85 12.36
CA ILE A 314 11.36 -18.53 12.89
C ILE A 314 10.49 -18.17 14.09
N HIS A 315 9.18 -18.45 14.03
CA HIS A 315 8.26 -18.26 15.15
C HIS A 315 8.75 -19.00 16.41
N GLU A 316 9.09 -20.29 16.28
CA GLU A 316 9.57 -21.08 17.40
C GLU A 316 10.89 -20.53 17.98
N TYR A 317 11.83 -20.14 17.11
CA TYR A 317 13.06 -19.52 17.57
C TYR A 317 12.81 -18.15 18.25
N GLY A 318 11.78 -17.43 17.81
CA GLY A 318 11.27 -16.18 18.39
C GLY A 318 10.91 -16.32 19.88
N HIS A 319 10.37 -17.47 20.30
CA HIS A 319 10.18 -17.77 21.72
C HIS A 319 11.51 -17.85 22.46
N GLY A 320 12.53 -18.47 21.85
CA GLY A 320 13.89 -18.51 22.37
C GLY A 320 14.45 -17.10 22.64
N ILE A 321 14.38 -16.24 21.63
CA ILE A 321 14.88 -14.86 21.67
C ILE A 321 14.17 -14.05 22.76
N SER A 322 12.84 -14.05 22.74
CA SER A 322 12.03 -13.23 23.66
C SER A 322 12.11 -13.70 25.11
N ILE A 323 12.09 -15.02 25.36
CA ILE A 323 12.16 -15.59 26.71
C ILE A 323 13.55 -15.40 27.34
N ARG A 324 14.64 -15.44 26.55
CA ARG A 324 15.99 -15.15 27.07
C ARG A 324 16.20 -13.68 27.39
N GLN A 325 15.65 -12.77 26.60
CA GLN A 325 15.96 -11.35 26.75
C GLN A 325 15.04 -10.63 27.76
N VAL A 326 13.73 -10.93 27.78
CA VAL A 326 12.79 -10.24 28.69
C VAL A 326 13.06 -10.63 30.14
N GLY A 327 13.41 -9.65 30.97
CA GLY A 327 13.81 -9.90 32.37
C GLY A 327 15.19 -10.54 32.55
N GLY A 328 15.93 -10.70 31.45
CA GLY A 328 17.34 -11.10 31.39
C GLY A 328 17.60 -12.62 31.29
N PRO A 329 18.80 -13.02 30.82
CA PRO A 329 19.12 -14.39 30.38
C PRO A 329 18.93 -15.49 31.45
N SER A 330 19.08 -15.11 32.72
CA SER A 330 18.94 -16.05 33.85
C SER A 330 17.49 -16.35 34.24
N ASN A 331 16.49 -15.66 33.68
CA ASN A 331 15.10 -15.75 34.11
C ASN A 331 14.11 -15.99 32.96
N SER A 332 13.94 -17.25 32.57
CA SER A 332 13.01 -17.65 31.51
C SER A 332 11.54 -17.73 31.92
N SER A 333 11.18 -17.25 33.12
CA SER A 333 9.79 -17.29 33.62
C SER A 333 9.01 -16.00 33.36
N CYS A 334 9.58 -15.06 32.60
CA CYS A 334 9.05 -13.71 32.48
C CYS A 334 7.88 -13.53 31.53
N LEU A 335 7.62 -14.49 30.65
CA LEU A 335 6.51 -14.48 29.69
C LEU A 335 5.53 -15.61 30.04
N ASN A 336 4.83 -15.45 31.16
CA ASN A 336 3.80 -16.40 31.63
C ASN A 336 2.52 -15.69 32.09
N ASN A 337 2.47 -14.36 31.94
CA ASN A 337 1.33 -13.53 32.33
C ASN A 337 0.27 -13.46 31.22
N ASN A 338 -0.94 -13.02 31.53
CA ASN A 338 -2.05 -13.08 30.57
C ASN A 338 -1.92 -12.12 29.37
N GLN A 339 -1.31 -10.93 29.53
CA GLN A 339 -1.02 -10.02 28.42
C GLN A 339 0.23 -10.39 27.62
N GLN A 340 0.90 -11.50 27.92
CA GLN A 340 2.28 -11.69 27.47
C GLN A 340 2.45 -11.48 25.93
N PRO A 341 3.45 -10.69 25.49
CA PRO A 341 3.65 -10.42 24.05
C PRO A 341 4.46 -11.50 23.31
N GLY A 342 4.84 -12.59 23.98
CA GLY A 342 5.75 -13.65 23.47
C GLY A 342 5.39 -14.15 22.08
N GLU A 343 4.17 -14.63 21.91
CA GLU A 343 3.61 -15.11 20.64
C GLU A 343 3.65 -14.05 19.52
N GLY A 344 3.41 -12.79 19.86
CA GLY A 344 3.39 -11.69 18.90
C GLY A 344 4.78 -11.31 18.40
N TRP A 345 5.80 -11.36 19.27
CA TRP A 345 7.19 -11.19 18.83
C TRP A 345 7.63 -12.32 17.91
N SER A 346 7.23 -13.56 18.23
CA SER A 346 7.54 -14.73 17.41
C SER A 346 6.96 -14.62 16.00
N ASP A 347 5.68 -14.28 15.86
CA ASP A 347 5.07 -14.01 14.55
C ASP A 347 5.75 -12.84 13.84
N TRP A 348 6.03 -11.76 14.56
CA TRP A 348 6.67 -10.59 13.97
C TRP A 348 8.07 -10.90 13.41
N PHE A 349 8.88 -11.70 14.11
CA PHE A 349 10.16 -12.15 13.56
C PHE A 349 9.98 -12.97 12.29
N ALA A 350 8.98 -13.86 12.23
CA ALA A 350 8.68 -14.61 11.02
C ALA A 350 8.41 -13.67 9.83
N LEU A 351 7.54 -12.68 10.02
CA LEU A 351 7.19 -11.69 8.99
C LEU A 351 8.40 -10.85 8.52
N VAL A 352 9.27 -10.44 9.43
CA VAL A 352 10.44 -9.60 9.11
C VAL A 352 11.50 -10.36 8.32
N TYR A 353 11.76 -11.61 8.72
CA TYR A 353 12.74 -12.46 8.04
C TYR A 353 12.26 -12.88 6.64
N THR A 354 10.96 -12.95 6.42
CA THR A 354 10.37 -13.36 5.13
C THR A 354 9.76 -12.19 4.36
N ALA A 355 10.11 -10.95 4.70
CA ALA A 355 9.75 -9.78 3.92
C ALA A 355 10.63 -9.64 2.67
N GLU A 356 10.02 -9.30 1.54
CA GLU A 356 10.71 -9.13 0.26
C GLU A 356 10.70 -7.68 -0.23
N ALA A 357 11.64 -7.36 -1.12
CA ALA A 357 11.66 -6.06 -1.77
C ALA A 357 10.45 -5.91 -2.70
N GLY A 358 9.57 -4.95 -2.40
CA GLY A 358 8.34 -4.70 -3.16
C GLY A 358 7.06 -5.08 -2.43
N ASP A 359 7.18 -5.81 -1.30
CA ASP A 359 6.08 -6.00 -0.36
C ASP A 359 5.53 -4.64 0.10
N LYS A 360 4.27 -4.62 0.53
CA LYS A 360 3.58 -3.45 1.07
C LYS A 360 2.96 -3.78 2.41
N GLY A 361 2.79 -2.75 3.25
CA GLY A 361 2.09 -2.90 4.52
C GLY A 361 0.69 -3.45 4.41
N THR A 362 -0.02 -3.14 3.32
CA THR A 362 -1.39 -3.58 3.07
C THR A 362 -1.50 -5.03 2.63
N ASP A 363 -0.40 -5.69 2.27
CA ASP A 363 -0.43 -7.08 1.82
C ASP A 363 -0.92 -8.00 2.96
N ARG A 364 -1.67 -9.04 2.60
CA ARG A 364 -2.17 -10.03 3.55
C ARG A 364 -1.09 -11.06 3.81
N ARG A 365 -0.63 -11.14 5.06
CA ARG A 365 0.41 -12.09 5.49
C ARG A 365 -0.14 -13.03 6.58
N GLY A 366 -0.55 -14.23 6.17
CA GLY A 366 -0.92 -15.31 7.09
C GLY A 366 0.29 -16.08 7.61
N ILE A 367 0.19 -16.65 8.81
CA ILE A 367 1.23 -17.53 9.38
C ILE A 367 0.89 -18.99 9.10
N GLY A 368 1.83 -19.75 8.54
CA GLY A 368 1.68 -21.20 8.33
C GLY A 368 0.79 -21.58 7.13
N THR A 369 0.68 -20.72 6.10
CA THR A 369 -0.18 -20.97 4.92
C THR A 369 0.20 -22.25 4.19
N TYR A 370 1.50 -22.56 4.06
CA TYR A 370 1.96 -23.81 3.46
C TYR A 370 1.52 -25.04 4.27
N ALA A 371 1.65 -24.98 5.59
CA ALA A 371 1.24 -26.05 6.49
C ALA A 371 -0.27 -26.36 6.40
N LEU A 372 -1.10 -25.34 6.15
CA LEU A 372 -2.54 -25.46 5.91
C LEU A 372 -2.92 -25.82 4.47
N GLY A 373 -1.98 -25.74 3.51
CA GLY A 373 -2.26 -25.95 2.09
C GLY A 373 -2.98 -24.77 1.42
N GLU A 374 -2.80 -23.58 1.95
CA GLU A 374 -3.40 -22.32 1.48
C GLU A 374 -2.50 -21.62 0.42
N PRO A 375 -3.07 -20.70 -0.37
CA PRO A 375 -2.27 -19.76 -1.16
C PRO A 375 -1.43 -18.85 -0.25
N THR A 376 -0.45 -18.16 -0.83
CA THR A 376 0.52 -17.31 -0.10
C THR A 376 -0.14 -16.14 0.65
N ASP A 377 -1.32 -15.70 0.21
CA ASP A 377 -2.14 -14.63 0.80
C ASP A 377 -3.31 -15.15 1.66
N GLY A 378 -3.31 -16.45 1.98
CA GLY A 378 -4.29 -17.08 2.86
C GLY A 378 -4.27 -16.54 4.30
N ASP A 379 -5.29 -16.88 5.07
CA ASP A 379 -5.47 -16.38 6.44
C ASP A 379 -4.45 -16.99 7.42
N GLY A 380 -3.97 -18.21 7.15
CA GLY A 380 -3.08 -18.92 8.06
C GLY A 380 -3.76 -19.31 9.38
N ILE A 381 -2.96 -19.51 10.43
CA ILE A 381 -3.44 -20.03 11.73
C ILE A 381 -3.95 -18.94 12.70
N ARG A 382 -3.89 -17.66 12.33
CA ARG A 382 -4.30 -16.52 13.17
C ARG A 382 -5.73 -16.09 12.85
N THR A 383 -6.37 -15.29 13.72
CA THR A 383 -7.77 -14.89 13.50
C THR A 383 -7.94 -13.93 12.33
N GLN A 384 -6.89 -13.19 12.00
CA GLN A 384 -6.79 -12.26 10.88
C GLN A 384 -5.35 -12.28 10.36
N PRO A 385 -5.13 -12.20 9.03
CA PRO A 385 -3.78 -12.06 8.48
C PRO A 385 -3.16 -10.73 8.93
N TYR A 386 -1.84 -10.68 9.06
CA TYR A 386 -1.14 -9.42 9.36
C TYR A 386 -1.21 -8.49 8.15
N SER A 387 -1.68 -7.27 8.36
CA SER A 387 -1.82 -6.24 7.31
C SER A 387 -2.07 -4.87 7.93
N THR A 388 -1.57 -3.79 7.32
CA THR A 388 -1.92 -2.42 7.71
C THR A 388 -3.27 -1.96 7.15
N ASP A 389 -3.91 -2.75 6.28
CA ASP A 389 -5.26 -2.49 5.77
C ASP A 389 -6.33 -2.91 6.81
N PRO A 390 -7.19 -1.97 7.28
CA PRO A 390 -8.21 -2.26 8.29
C PRO A 390 -9.32 -3.21 7.81
N ALA A 391 -9.49 -3.43 6.50
CA ALA A 391 -10.41 -4.45 5.99
C ALA A 391 -9.84 -5.88 6.17
N SER A 392 -8.51 -6.01 6.17
CA SER A 392 -7.79 -7.28 6.34
C SER A 392 -7.44 -7.55 7.81
N ASN A 393 -7.06 -6.53 8.56
CA ASN A 393 -6.79 -6.62 9.99
C ASN A 393 -7.24 -5.38 10.76
N ASN A 394 -8.24 -5.52 11.62
CA ASN A 394 -8.84 -4.41 12.38
C ASN A 394 -8.50 -4.44 13.88
N HIS A 395 -7.48 -5.19 14.28
CA HIS A 395 -7.09 -5.27 15.68
C HIS A 395 -6.63 -3.92 16.23
N THR A 396 -6.95 -3.66 17.50
CA THR A 396 -6.43 -2.57 18.33
C THR A 396 -6.03 -3.13 19.69
N TYR A 397 -5.46 -2.31 20.59
CA TYR A 397 -5.09 -2.82 21.92
C TYR A 397 -6.25 -3.46 22.69
N GLU A 398 -7.47 -2.93 22.59
CA GLU A 398 -8.68 -3.50 23.19
C GLU A 398 -9.09 -4.85 22.61
N SER A 399 -8.62 -5.22 21.42
CA SER A 399 -8.95 -6.50 20.80
C SER A 399 -8.51 -7.70 21.63
N ILE A 400 -7.54 -7.56 22.55
CA ILE A 400 -7.16 -8.67 23.45
C ILE A 400 -8.30 -9.09 24.41
N ARG A 401 -9.39 -8.31 24.51
CA ARG A 401 -10.54 -8.63 25.35
C ARG A 401 -11.26 -9.86 24.83
N GLY A 402 -11.16 -10.95 25.59
CA GLY A 402 -11.82 -12.22 25.27
C GLY A 402 -11.04 -13.11 24.30
N MET A 403 -9.83 -12.70 23.90
CA MET A 403 -8.96 -13.51 23.06
C MET A 403 -8.33 -14.67 23.82
N ALA A 404 -8.02 -15.73 23.08
CA ALA A 404 -7.34 -16.90 23.62
C ALA A 404 -5.91 -16.54 24.05
N ILE A 405 -5.52 -16.96 25.25
CA ILE A 405 -4.15 -16.81 25.75
C ILE A 405 -3.39 -18.12 25.46
N PRO A 406 -2.16 -18.07 24.93
CA PRO A 406 -1.42 -16.86 24.60
C PRO A 406 -1.64 -16.34 23.17
N HIS A 407 -1.98 -17.22 22.21
CA HIS A 407 -1.91 -16.93 20.77
C HIS A 407 -2.77 -15.74 20.29
N GLY A 408 -4.04 -15.67 20.70
CA GLY A 408 -4.94 -14.58 20.29
C GLY A 408 -4.62 -13.25 20.97
N VAL A 409 -3.96 -13.26 22.14
CA VAL A 409 -3.39 -12.04 22.71
C VAL A 409 -2.12 -11.66 21.94
N GLY A 410 -1.28 -12.64 21.65
CA GLY A 410 -0.05 -12.51 20.86
C GLY A 410 -0.24 -11.85 19.51
N GLU A 411 -1.23 -12.30 18.74
CA GLU A 411 -1.45 -11.78 17.38
C GLU A 411 -1.76 -10.27 17.38
N VAL A 412 -2.43 -9.76 18.42
CA VAL A 412 -2.68 -8.33 18.57
C VAL A 412 -1.38 -7.55 18.81
N TRP A 413 -0.43 -8.13 19.56
CA TRP A 413 0.91 -7.53 19.69
C TRP A 413 1.72 -7.59 18.41
N GLY A 414 1.72 -8.74 17.74
CA GLY A 414 2.39 -8.92 16.45
C GLY A 414 1.91 -7.90 15.42
N GLN A 415 0.61 -7.61 15.41
CA GLN A 415 0.00 -6.62 14.53
C GLN A 415 0.43 -5.18 14.88
N ALA A 416 0.54 -4.85 16.18
CA ALA A 416 1.08 -3.55 16.60
C ALA A 416 2.52 -3.34 16.09
N LEU A 417 3.36 -4.38 16.20
CA LEU A 417 4.73 -4.34 15.71
C LEU A 417 4.81 -4.36 14.18
N TRP A 418 3.86 -5.00 13.49
CA TRP A 418 3.79 -4.97 12.03
C TRP A 418 3.50 -3.56 11.50
N LYS A 419 2.61 -2.81 12.18
CA LYS A 419 2.41 -1.38 11.90
C LYS A 419 3.68 -0.56 12.14
N VAL A 420 4.41 -0.82 13.23
CA VAL A 420 5.69 -0.15 13.54
C VAL A 420 6.74 -0.43 12.46
N TYR A 421 6.86 -1.68 12.04
CA TYR A 421 7.76 -2.10 10.97
C TYR A 421 7.50 -1.32 9.69
N TRP A 422 6.25 -1.27 9.22
CA TRP A 422 5.91 -0.53 8.00
C TRP A 422 6.02 0.98 8.15
N ALA A 423 5.75 1.56 9.32
CA ALA A 423 5.98 2.97 9.56
C ALA A 423 7.46 3.35 9.38
N LEU A 424 8.38 2.49 9.85
CA LEU A 424 9.82 2.68 9.70
C LEU A 424 10.26 2.43 8.25
N VAL A 425 9.81 1.34 7.62
CA VAL A 425 10.11 1.03 6.20
C VAL A 425 9.63 2.14 5.27
N ASN A 426 8.43 2.66 5.46
CA ASN A 426 7.91 3.76 4.64
C ASN A 426 8.73 5.05 4.79
N ARG A 427 9.33 5.28 5.96
CA ARG A 427 10.15 6.47 6.21
C ARG A 427 11.58 6.34 5.68
N TYR A 428 12.17 5.17 5.80
CA TYR A 428 13.61 4.97 5.60
C TYR A 428 13.97 3.99 4.49
N GLY A 429 12.99 3.40 3.83
CA GLY A 429 13.16 2.37 2.81
C GLY A 429 13.40 0.97 3.39
N PHE A 430 13.46 -0.01 2.50
CA PHE A 430 13.70 -1.42 2.79
C PHE A 430 15.07 -1.84 2.26
N ASN A 431 15.84 -2.60 3.05
CA ASN A 431 17.08 -3.23 2.61
C ASN A 431 16.95 -4.76 2.74
N PRO A 432 17.10 -5.54 1.65
CA PRO A 432 16.96 -7.00 1.72
C PRO A 432 18.09 -7.71 2.48
N ASP A 433 19.24 -7.07 2.71
CA ASP A 433 20.37 -7.69 3.42
C ASP A 433 20.29 -7.49 4.93
N LEU A 434 19.60 -8.41 5.62
CA LEU A 434 19.44 -8.35 7.07
C LEU A 434 20.78 -8.47 7.85
N TYR A 435 21.88 -8.91 7.24
CA TYR A 435 23.19 -8.94 7.91
C TYR A 435 23.84 -7.55 8.02
N ASP A 436 23.35 -6.56 7.27
CA ASP A 436 23.82 -5.18 7.31
C ASP A 436 23.15 -4.37 8.43
N VAL A 437 23.72 -4.44 9.63
CA VAL A 437 23.30 -3.64 10.79
C VAL A 437 23.66 -2.15 10.70
N SER A 438 24.42 -1.73 9.68
CA SER A 438 24.97 -0.37 9.59
C SER A 438 24.03 0.63 8.90
N ALA A 439 23.00 0.15 8.22
CA ALA A 439 22.15 0.95 7.37
C ALA A 439 20.90 1.45 8.11
N GLY A 440 20.68 2.76 8.09
CA GLY A 440 19.49 3.41 8.63
C GLY A 440 18.17 3.07 7.94
N ALA A 441 18.09 1.97 7.18
CA ALA A 441 16.88 1.45 6.56
C ALA A 441 15.83 1.05 7.61
N GLY A 442 14.56 1.14 7.24
CA GLY A 442 13.46 1.02 8.18
C GLY A 442 13.30 -0.36 8.79
N ASN A 443 13.49 -1.41 7.99
CA ASN A 443 13.40 -2.80 8.44
C ASN A 443 14.53 -3.18 9.40
N HIS A 444 15.75 -2.65 9.20
CA HIS A 444 16.88 -2.89 10.11
C HIS A 444 16.71 -2.12 11.42
N ARG A 445 16.24 -0.87 11.37
CA ARG A 445 15.87 -0.09 12.57
C ARG A 445 14.79 -0.81 13.37
N ALA A 446 13.77 -1.34 12.72
CA ALA A 446 12.71 -2.08 13.38
C ALA A 446 13.24 -3.33 14.11
N LEU A 447 14.08 -4.13 13.43
CA LEU A 447 14.72 -5.31 14.02
C LEU A 447 15.60 -4.96 15.22
N LEU A 448 16.41 -3.89 15.10
CA LEU A 448 17.22 -3.39 16.21
C LEU A 448 16.37 -2.91 17.39
N TYR A 449 15.34 -2.10 17.15
CA TYR A 449 14.50 -1.55 18.23
C TYR A 449 13.70 -2.61 18.95
N VAL A 450 13.20 -3.61 18.23
CA VAL A 450 12.51 -4.73 18.87
C VAL A 450 13.49 -5.57 19.68
N ASN A 451 14.67 -5.90 19.14
CA ASN A 451 15.63 -6.74 19.86
C ASN A 451 16.20 -6.06 21.11
N GLU A 452 16.66 -4.81 21.01
CA GLU A 452 17.09 -4.03 22.18
C GLU A 452 15.91 -3.69 23.12
N GLY A 453 14.71 -3.52 22.56
CA GLY A 453 13.49 -3.29 23.33
C GLY A 453 13.10 -4.45 24.24
N LEU A 454 13.37 -5.70 23.82
CA LEU A 454 13.19 -6.89 24.66
C LEU A 454 14.04 -6.81 25.93
N LYS A 455 15.30 -6.36 25.82
CA LYS A 455 16.22 -6.19 26.96
C LYS A 455 15.77 -5.08 27.90
N ASN A 456 15.15 -4.03 27.33
CA ASN A 456 14.58 -2.91 28.08
C ASN A 456 13.20 -3.24 28.71
N THR A 457 12.63 -4.42 28.43
CA THR A 457 11.31 -4.82 28.92
C THR A 457 11.41 -5.57 30.25
N SER A 458 10.63 -5.12 31.24
CA SER A 458 10.57 -5.75 32.56
C SER A 458 9.92 -7.14 32.52
N CYS A 459 10.29 -8.00 33.47
CA CYS A 459 9.69 -9.32 33.65
C CYS A 459 8.16 -9.24 33.85
N SER A 460 7.41 -10.15 33.21
CA SER A 460 5.94 -10.15 33.17
C SER A 460 5.33 -8.83 32.69
N PRO A 461 5.64 -8.39 31.45
CA PRO A 461 5.25 -7.09 30.96
C PRO A 461 3.77 -7.04 30.53
N SER A 462 3.16 -5.87 30.66
CA SER A 462 2.02 -5.46 29.81
C SER A 462 2.50 -5.00 28.43
N PHE A 463 1.59 -4.88 27.46
CA PHE A 463 1.92 -4.29 26.15
C PHE A 463 2.44 -2.85 26.27
N THR A 464 1.91 -2.05 27.21
CA THR A 464 2.42 -0.68 27.44
C THR A 464 3.87 -0.69 27.91
N GLN A 465 4.28 -1.67 28.73
CA GLN A 465 5.67 -1.79 29.18
C GLN A 465 6.59 -2.29 28.06
N ALA A 466 6.12 -3.24 27.24
CA ALA A 466 6.85 -3.71 26.06
C ALA A 466 7.05 -2.59 25.03
N ARG A 467 6.01 -1.76 24.79
CA ARG A 467 6.07 -0.55 23.96
C ARG A 467 7.15 0.40 24.47
N ASP A 468 7.12 0.70 25.76
CA ASP A 468 8.06 1.64 26.37
C ASP A 468 9.51 1.14 26.25
N GLY A 469 9.74 -0.18 26.34
CA GLY A 469 11.05 -0.79 26.09
C GLY A 469 11.56 -0.55 24.66
N ILE A 470 10.70 -0.71 23.65
CA ILE A 470 11.02 -0.45 22.23
C ILE A 470 11.29 1.04 21.98
N ILE A 471 10.49 1.93 22.57
CA ILE A 471 10.70 3.38 22.45
C ILE A 471 12.03 3.78 23.11
N GLN A 472 12.37 3.18 24.25
CA GLN A 472 13.66 3.39 24.90
C GLN A 472 14.82 2.92 24.00
N ALA A 473 14.68 1.77 23.34
CA ALA A 473 15.69 1.31 22.39
C ALA A 473 15.93 2.28 21.22
N ALA A 474 14.89 2.96 20.73
CA ALA A 474 15.03 4.00 19.71
C ALA A 474 15.75 5.26 20.23
N VAL A 475 15.56 5.62 21.51
CA VAL A 475 16.34 6.68 22.16
C VAL A 475 17.81 6.29 22.24
N ASP A 476 18.10 5.07 22.68
CA ASP A 476 19.45 4.60 22.95
C ASP A 476 20.30 4.45 21.68
N ASN A 477 19.69 4.02 20.56
CA ASN A 477 20.41 3.68 19.34
C ASN A 477 20.46 4.81 18.30
N PHE A 478 19.47 5.72 18.26
CA PHE A 478 19.42 6.82 17.27
C PHE A 478 19.07 8.18 17.89
N GLY A 479 19.40 8.40 19.16
CA GLY A 479 19.25 9.70 19.81
C GLY A 479 17.81 10.22 19.86
N GLY A 480 16.82 9.34 19.70
CA GLY A 480 15.40 9.66 19.77
C GLY A 480 14.76 10.16 18.47
N THR A 481 15.46 10.14 17.32
CA THR A 481 14.91 10.61 16.03
C THR A 481 13.58 9.95 15.63
N ASP A 482 13.37 8.69 16.03
CA ASP A 482 12.18 7.91 15.66
C ASP A 482 11.09 7.88 16.74
N VAL A 483 11.34 8.47 17.91
CA VAL A 483 10.44 8.36 19.09
C VAL A 483 9.03 8.83 18.76
N CYS A 484 8.88 9.94 18.06
CA CYS A 484 7.56 10.45 17.71
C CYS A 484 6.86 9.66 16.60
N LEU A 485 7.61 9.03 15.68
CA LEU A 485 7.02 8.10 14.72
C LEU A 485 6.47 6.87 15.45
N LEU A 486 7.26 6.27 16.33
CA LEU A 486 6.84 5.11 17.14
C LEU A 486 5.63 5.45 18.00
N TRP A 487 5.63 6.59 18.71
CA TRP A 487 4.47 7.02 19.50
C TRP A 487 3.21 7.21 18.65
N LYS A 488 3.32 7.84 17.47
CA LYS A 488 2.18 8.01 16.56
C LYS A 488 1.63 6.65 16.10
N THR A 489 2.51 5.72 15.72
CA THR A 489 2.09 4.39 15.28
C THR A 489 1.46 3.56 16.40
N PHE A 490 2.06 3.55 17.60
CA PHE A 490 1.45 2.88 18.74
C PHE A 490 0.13 3.53 19.15
N ALA A 491 0.04 4.86 19.16
CA ALA A 491 -1.19 5.58 19.45
C ALA A 491 -2.31 5.26 18.46
N ASP A 492 -2.02 5.22 17.15
CA ASP A 492 -2.97 4.79 16.11
C ASP A 492 -3.55 3.39 16.37
N PHE A 493 -2.73 2.49 16.91
CA PHE A 493 -3.15 1.13 17.30
C PHE A 493 -3.93 1.05 18.63
N GLY A 494 -4.05 2.15 19.37
CA GLY A 494 -4.66 2.18 20.72
C GLY A 494 -3.67 1.97 21.87
N LEU A 495 -2.36 2.00 21.61
CA LEU A 495 -1.25 1.93 22.57
C LEU A 495 -0.60 3.33 22.82
N GLY A 496 -1.39 4.39 22.84
CA GLY A 496 -0.97 5.76 23.15
C GLY A 496 -0.59 6.00 24.61
N VAL A 497 -0.18 7.22 24.95
CA VAL A 497 0.25 7.59 26.32
C VAL A 497 -0.88 7.47 27.35
N ASP A 498 -2.13 7.54 26.89
CA ASP A 498 -3.36 7.40 27.67
C ASP A 498 -3.93 5.97 27.67
N ALA A 499 -3.24 5.02 27.05
CA ALA A 499 -3.67 3.61 27.05
C ALA A 499 -3.57 3.01 28.46
N VAL A 500 -4.61 2.29 28.87
CA VAL A 500 -4.70 1.70 30.21
C VAL A 500 -4.61 0.18 30.11
N SER A 501 -3.51 -0.39 30.61
CA SER A 501 -3.30 -1.85 30.53
C SER A 501 -4.21 -2.66 31.46
N GLY A 502 -4.51 -2.15 32.66
CA GLY A 502 -5.08 -2.98 33.74
C GLY A 502 -4.08 -3.96 34.37
N GLY A 503 -2.82 -3.97 33.91
CA GLY A 503 -1.71 -4.74 34.46
C GLY A 503 -1.41 -6.02 33.68
N ALA A 504 -0.25 -6.62 33.95
CA ALA A 504 0.29 -7.78 33.22
C ALA A 504 -0.64 -9.00 33.13
N ASN A 505 -1.56 -9.18 34.08
CA ASN A 505 -2.50 -10.30 34.12
C ASN A 505 -3.94 -9.95 33.68
N SER A 506 -4.18 -8.73 33.21
CA SER A 506 -5.49 -8.28 32.73
C SER A 506 -5.62 -8.45 31.22
N THR A 507 -6.69 -9.02 30.70
CA THR A 507 -7.02 -8.95 29.25
C THR A 507 -8.09 -7.91 28.96
N ASN A 508 -8.30 -6.96 29.87
CA ASN A 508 -9.30 -5.90 29.74
C ASN A 508 -8.65 -4.52 29.72
N PRO A 509 -7.82 -4.19 28.71
CA PRO A 509 -7.25 -2.87 28.59
C PRO A 509 -8.29 -1.85 28.08
N THR A 510 -7.87 -0.60 27.99
CA THR A 510 -8.57 0.49 27.31
C THR A 510 -7.63 1.12 26.30
N ASN A 511 -8.13 1.34 25.08
CA ASN A 511 -7.37 2.00 24.03
C ASN A 511 -7.01 3.42 24.47
N GLY A 512 -5.78 3.84 24.14
CA GLY A 512 -5.35 5.22 24.21
C GLY A 512 -4.81 5.66 22.85
N PHE A 513 -5.22 6.83 22.39
CA PHE A 513 -4.85 7.35 21.07
C PHE A 513 -4.04 8.65 21.16
N GLN A 514 -3.69 9.10 22.37
CA GLN A 514 -2.85 10.27 22.56
C GLN A 514 -1.39 9.91 22.35
N VAL A 515 -0.64 10.83 21.75
CA VAL A 515 0.83 10.81 21.72
C VAL A 515 1.38 11.76 22.79
N PRO A 516 2.64 11.63 23.21
CA PRO A 516 3.25 12.61 24.12
C PRO A 516 3.14 14.02 23.55
N ALA A 517 3.04 15.04 24.41
CA ALA A 517 2.91 16.43 23.97
C ALA A 517 4.03 16.86 23.00
N SER A 518 5.26 16.36 23.19
CA SER A 518 6.39 16.59 22.28
C SER A 518 6.20 16.00 20.88
N CYS A 519 5.28 15.04 20.71
CA CYS A 519 5.01 14.33 19.47
C CYS A 519 3.66 14.70 18.83
N GLN A 520 2.84 15.50 19.52
CA GLN A 520 1.60 16.08 18.96
C GLN A 520 1.88 17.13 17.87
N CYS A 521 3.16 17.49 17.70
CA CYS A 521 3.62 18.71 17.08
C CYS A 521 4.88 18.48 16.22
N GLU A 522 5.00 17.34 15.54
CA GLU A 522 6.09 17.11 14.58
C GLU A 522 5.51 16.98 13.15
N PRO A 523 6.10 17.68 12.16
CA PRO A 523 7.44 18.30 12.19
C PRO A 523 7.53 19.71 12.81
N LEU A 524 8.74 20.09 13.30
CA LEU A 524 9.12 21.49 13.54
C LEU A 524 8.91 22.36 12.28
N PRO A 525 8.68 23.68 12.42
CA PRO A 525 8.55 24.57 11.27
C PRO A 525 9.81 24.56 10.39
N VAL A 526 9.62 24.47 9.07
CA VAL A 526 10.68 24.72 8.09
C VAL A 526 10.78 26.24 7.91
N VAL A 527 12.01 26.77 7.92
CA VAL A 527 12.30 28.20 7.86
C VAL A 527 13.39 28.45 6.83
N ASP A 528 13.19 29.47 5.99
CA ASP A 528 14.09 29.87 4.91
C ASP A 528 14.06 31.39 4.80
N ALA A 529 15.21 32.02 5.03
CA ALA A 529 15.38 33.48 5.03
C ALA A 529 15.65 34.04 3.62
N GLY A 530 15.83 33.18 2.61
CA GLY A 530 16.19 33.55 1.24
C GLY A 530 17.70 33.72 1.03
N PRO A 531 18.15 33.90 -0.22
CA PRO A 531 19.57 34.14 -0.53
C PRO A 531 20.05 35.52 -0.06
N ASP A 532 21.37 35.70 0.00
CA ASP A 532 21.99 37.01 0.26
C ASP A 532 21.70 38.02 -0.87
N GLU A 533 21.51 39.30 -0.52
CA GLU A 533 21.06 40.37 -1.44
C GLU A 533 22.03 41.57 -1.46
N ASN A 534 22.18 42.23 -2.61
CA ASN A 534 23.02 43.45 -2.77
C ASN A 534 22.15 44.67 -3.12
N ILE A 535 22.22 45.75 -2.33
CA ILE A 535 21.44 46.99 -2.57
C ILE A 535 22.28 48.28 -2.47
N CYS A 536 21.81 49.37 -3.08
CA CYS A 536 22.41 50.69 -2.88
C CYS A 536 21.89 51.36 -1.59
N PRO A 537 22.59 52.39 -1.06
CA PRO A 537 22.16 53.10 0.13
C PRO A 537 20.83 53.83 -0.11
N GLY A 538 19.77 53.37 0.56
CA GLY A 538 18.41 53.91 0.44
C GLY A 538 17.43 53.05 -0.37
N ASP A 539 17.92 51.97 -1.01
CA ASP A 539 17.08 51.00 -1.71
C ASP A 539 16.49 49.97 -0.74
N THR A 540 15.49 49.21 -1.20
CA THR A 540 14.82 48.15 -0.42
C THR A 540 15.07 46.77 -1.04
N ALA A 541 15.55 45.81 -0.26
CA ALA A 541 15.59 44.38 -0.61
C ALA A 541 14.34 43.67 -0.08
N ALA A 542 13.77 42.75 -0.86
CA ALA A 542 12.75 41.83 -0.37
C ALA A 542 13.42 40.52 0.06
N ILE A 543 13.24 40.14 1.32
CA ILE A 543 13.91 38.99 1.94
C ILE A 543 12.90 38.03 2.56
N GLY A 544 13.25 36.74 2.70
CA GLY A 544 12.35 35.68 3.13
C GLY A 544 11.59 34.97 2.02
N THR A 545 10.91 33.88 2.37
CA THR A 545 10.09 33.08 1.45
C THR A 545 8.59 33.26 1.67
N SER A 546 7.78 32.64 0.81
CA SER A 546 6.32 32.62 0.95
C SER A 546 5.87 32.05 2.29
N ALA A 547 4.78 32.61 2.83
CA ALA A 547 4.25 32.20 4.12
C ALA A 547 3.63 30.80 4.08
N LEU A 548 4.17 29.91 4.89
CA LEU A 548 3.59 28.62 5.20
C LEU A 548 2.40 28.77 6.17
N PRO A 549 1.26 28.08 5.93
CA PRO A 549 0.11 28.08 6.84
C PRO A 549 0.46 27.62 8.26
N GLY A 550 -0.15 28.24 9.28
CA GLY A 550 0.03 27.85 10.69
C GLY A 550 1.35 28.29 11.34
N HIS A 551 2.18 29.05 10.62
CA HIS A 551 3.45 29.58 11.10
C HIS A 551 3.33 31.07 11.48
N ILE A 552 4.00 31.46 12.57
CA ILE A 552 4.17 32.81 13.08
C ILE A 552 5.62 33.19 12.86
N TYR A 553 5.87 34.22 12.08
CA TYR A 553 7.22 34.64 11.72
C TYR A 553 7.69 35.78 12.62
N ASN A 554 9.00 35.88 12.82
CA ASN A 554 9.63 37.01 13.49
C ASN A 554 11.05 37.22 12.97
N TRP A 555 11.32 38.42 12.49
CA TRP A 555 12.63 38.81 11.96
C TRP A 555 13.47 39.59 12.97
N SER A 556 14.78 39.38 12.94
CA SER A 556 15.76 40.18 13.70
C SER A 556 16.97 40.51 12.82
N PRO A 557 17.45 41.77 12.75
CA PRO A 557 16.92 42.95 13.41
C PRO A 557 15.66 43.50 12.72
N GLY A 558 14.69 44.01 13.49
CA GLY A 558 13.53 44.75 12.95
C GLY A 558 12.16 44.32 13.49
N GLY A 559 12.00 43.08 13.98
CA GLY A 559 10.79 42.60 14.66
C GLY A 559 9.56 42.43 13.78
N GLN A 560 9.72 42.36 12.45
CA GLN A 560 8.63 42.14 11.50
C GLN A 560 8.13 40.69 11.58
N THR A 561 6.84 40.46 11.32
CA THR A 561 6.16 39.19 11.64
C THR A 561 5.58 38.42 10.45
N THR A 562 6.00 38.75 9.23
CA THR A 562 5.60 38.05 7.99
C THR A 562 6.73 37.19 7.46
N ALA A 563 6.42 36.13 6.71
CA ALA A 563 7.42 35.21 6.17
C ALA A 563 8.40 35.87 5.21
N GLN A 564 7.91 36.85 4.45
CA GLN A 564 8.69 37.72 3.58
C GLN A 564 8.54 39.18 4.06
N ILE A 565 9.64 39.93 4.05
CA ILE A 565 9.69 41.34 4.48
C ILE A 565 10.52 42.16 3.48
N SER A 566 10.28 43.47 3.43
CA SER A 566 11.15 44.41 2.71
C SER A 566 12.01 45.19 3.70
N VAL A 567 13.32 45.22 3.45
CA VAL A 567 14.31 45.86 4.33
C VAL A 567 15.16 46.85 3.54
N SER A 568 15.47 47.99 4.16
CA SER A 568 16.39 49.00 3.61
C SER A 568 17.48 49.29 4.64
N PRO A 569 18.40 48.33 4.88
CA PRO A 569 19.47 48.56 5.82
C PRO A 569 20.40 49.70 5.32
N PRO A 570 20.86 50.61 6.19
CA PRO A 570 21.78 51.69 5.79
C PRO A 570 23.24 51.23 5.62
N THR A 571 23.55 50.01 6.08
CA THR A 571 24.85 49.34 6.00
C THR A 571 24.62 47.84 5.89
N THR A 572 25.58 47.06 5.39
CA THR A 572 25.47 45.60 5.34
C THR A 572 24.95 45.01 6.65
N THR A 573 23.84 44.26 6.59
CA THR A 573 23.10 43.77 7.76
C THR A 573 22.62 42.35 7.53
N THR A 574 22.89 41.45 8.48
CA THR A 574 22.36 40.08 8.51
C THR A 574 21.01 40.06 9.22
N TYR A 575 20.04 39.37 8.62
CA TYR A 575 18.68 39.18 9.12
C TYR A 575 18.43 37.70 9.42
N THR A 576 17.97 37.41 10.62
CA THR A 576 17.52 36.09 11.09
C THR A 576 16.00 36.01 11.03
N LEU A 577 15.47 35.05 10.27
CA LEU A 577 14.06 34.68 10.31
C LEU A 577 13.83 33.61 11.37
N THR A 578 12.88 33.83 12.26
CA THR A 578 12.37 32.79 13.19
C THR A 578 10.94 32.43 12.80
N ALA A 579 10.69 31.18 12.43
CA ALA A 579 9.33 30.67 12.22
C ALA A 579 8.89 29.86 13.45
N THR A 580 7.72 30.16 14.00
CA THR A 580 7.14 29.54 15.19
C THR A 580 5.76 28.99 14.87
N THR A 581 5.50 27.72 15.10
CA THR A 581 4.15 27.14 14.99
C THR A 581 3.62 26.82 16.39
N ALA A 582 2.44 26.20 16.48
CA ALA A 582 1.99 25.54 17.71
C ALA A 582 2.98 24.47 18.23
N CYS A 583 4.00 24.14 17.43
CA CYS A 583 4.89 23.02 17.62
C CYS A 583 6.30 23.36 18.13
N GLY A 584 6.75 24.61 17.99
CA GLY A 584 8.13 25.03 18.31
C GLY A 584 8.61 26.13 17.36
N ALA A 585 9.87 26.54 17.48
CA ALA A 585 10.48 27.56 16.63
C ALA A 585 11.77 27.07 15.96
N ALA A 586 11.99 27.46 14.70
CA ALA A 586 13.22 27.24 13.93
C ALA A 586 13.75 28.57 13.38
N GLN A 587 15.05 28.66 13.07
CA GLN A 587 15.70 29.88 12.56
C GLN A 587 16.53 29.65 11.28
N ASP A 588 16.62 30.69 10.45
CA ASP A 588 17.53 30.78 9.29
C ASP A 588 18.06 32.22 9.11
N ASP A 589 19.25 32.37 8.51
CA ASP A 589 20.00 33.64 8.38
C ASP A 589 20.30 33.99 6.92
N MET A 590 20.23 35.29 6.58
CA MET A 590 20.65 35.84 5.29
C MET A 590 21.26 37.25 5.45
N THR A 591 22.16 37.68 4.56
CA THR A 591 22.85 38.98 4.60
C THR A 591 22.47 39.89 3.44
N VAL A 592 22.03 41.13 3.76
CA VAL A 592 21.85 42.21 2.78
C VAL A 592 23.10 43.08 2.79
N PHE A 593 23.86 43.10 1.71
CA PHE A 593 25.04 43.94 1.53
C PHE A 593 24.66 45.33 0.98
N VAL A 594 25.22 46.39 1.58
CA VAL A 594 24.95 47.78 1.20
C VAL A 594 26.26 48.45 0.79
N GLY A 595 26.47 48.64 -0.52
CA GLY A 595 27.70 49.19 -1.10
C GLY A 595 27.66 50.70 -1.31
N ASP A 596 28.79 51.41 -1.14
CA ASP A 596 28.92 52.87 -1.19
C ASP A 596 29.17 53.47 -2.60
N GLY A 597 28.71 52.79 -3.65
CA GLY A 597 28.66 53.37 -4.99
C GLY A 597 29.90 53.17 -5.86
N THR A 598 30.70 52.13 -5.64
CA THR A 598 31.69 51.65 -6.62
C THR A 598 31.21 50.36 -7.28
N GLY A 599 30.09 50.43 -8.02
CA GLY A 599 29.46 49.30 -8.71
C GLY A 599 30.18 48.90 -10.01
N GLY A 600 31.47 48.60 -9.93
CA GLY A 600 32.22 47.92 -10.98
C GLY A 600 32.19 46.40 -10.76
N LEU A 601 32.50 45.62 -11.80
CA LEU A 601 32.98 44.25 -11.58
C LEU A 601 34.40 44.35 -11.02
N ASP A 602 34.69 43.74 -9.88
CA ASP A 602 36.05 43.66 -9.32
C ASP A 602 36.20 42.25 -8.74
N GLU A 603 36.69 41.34 -9.59
CA GLU A 603 36.75 39.91 -9.31
C GLU A 603 38.20 39.44 -9.31
N ASN A 604 38.62 38.88 -8.18
CA ASN A 604 39.94 38.28 -7.98
C ASN A 604 39.90 36.75 -7.79
N PHE A 605 38.70 36.16 -7.93
CA PHE A 605 38.41 34.72 -7.86
C PHE A 605 38.71 34.01 -6.53
N GLU A 606 38.98 34.76 -5.46
CA GLU A 606 39.29 34.21 -4.13
C GLU A 606 38.04 33.72 -3.36
N GLY A 607 36.86 34.20 -3.76
CA GLY A 607 35.57 33.85 -3.15
C GLY A 607 34.86 32.65 -3.78
N GLY A 608 35.42 32.03 -4.82
CA GLY A 608 34.80 30.95 -5.59
C GLY A 608 34.24 31.40 -6.95
N THR A 609 33.30 30.65 -7.53
CA THR A 609 32.81 30.85 -8.91
C THR A 609 31.42 31.49 -9.01
N THR A 610 30.90 32.06 -7.93
CA THR A 610 29.51 32.52 -7.85
C THR A 610 29.18 33.53 -8.96
N GLY A 611 28.22 33.19 -9.81
CA GLY A 611 27.73 34.04 -10.91
C GLY A 611 28.54 33.97 -12.22
N TRP A 612 29.67 33.24 -12.26
CA TRP A 612 30.43 33.01 -13.47
C TRP A 612 30.04 31.69 -14.15
N ALA A 613 29.96 31.68 -15.48
CA ALA A 613 29.63 30.50 -16.28
C ALA A 613 30.82 30.06 -17.14
N ALA A 614 31.28 28.82 -16.97
CA ALA A 614 32.46 28.27 -17.65
C ALA A 614 32.10 27.07 -18.54
N THR A 615 32.75 26.96 -19.71
CA THR A 615 32.56 25.86 -20.67
C THR A 615 33.91 25.42 -21.26
N GLY A 616 33.97 24.22 -21.84
CA GLY A 616 35.22 23.65 -22.34
C GLY A 616 36.17 23.29 -21.20
N LEU A 617 37.44 23.70 -21.27
CA LEU A 617 38.46 23.41 -20.26
C LEU A 617 38.57 24.50 -19.16
N TRP A 618 37.71 25.52 -19.16
CA TRP A 618 37.70 26.55 -18.12
C TRP A 618 37.30 25.97 -16.75
N HIS A 619 38.14 26.18 -15.74
CA HIS A 619 37.84 25.85 -14.34
C HIS A 619 38.65 26.75 -13.39
N LEU A 620 38.24 26.83 -12.12
CA LEU A 620 38.97 27.55 -11.08
C LEU A 620 40.17 26.69 -10.62
N ALA A 621 41.37 27.28 -10.59
CA ALA A 621 42.61 26.61 -10.23
C ALA A 621 43.26 27.29 -9.00
N ASN A 622 43.71 26.51 -8.01
CA ASN A 622 44.13 27.04 -6.70
C ASN A 622 45.48 26.54 -6.12
N ASP A 623 46.23 25.69 -6.84
CA ASP A 623 47.66 25.39 -6.63
C ASP A 623 48.29 24.73 -7.89
N SER A 624 47.96 25.24 -9.07
CA SER A 624 48.30 24.59 -10.34
C SER A 624 49.80 24.70 -10.65
N GLN A 625 50.47 23.55 -10.77
CA GLN A 625 51.89 23.46 -11.16
C GLN A 625 52.15 23.93 -12.61
N CYS A 626 51.09 24.24 -13.36
CA CYS A 626 51.12 24.50 -14.79
C CYS A 626 51.51 25.95 -15.14
N ALA A 627 51.60 26.86 -14.17
CA ALA A 627 52.18 28.20 -14.34
C ALA A 627 53.68 28.19 -14.00
N THR A 628 54.57 28.02 -14.99
CA THR A 628 56.04 28.12 -14.78
C THR A 628 56.71 29.17 -15.68
N PRO A 629 57.66 29.99 -15.15
CA PRO A 629 58.17 29.98 -13.77
C PRO A 629 57.16 30.55 -12.79
N ASN A 630 56.82 29.81 -11.72
CA ASN A 630 55.69 30.11 -10.83
C ASN A 630 55.96 31.38 -9.98
N PRO A 631 55.26 32.50 -10.23
CA PRO A 631 55.31 33.68 -9.37
C PRO A 631 54.19 33.69 -8.31
N GLY A 632 53.28 32.70 -8.31
CA GLY A 632 51.94 32.77 -7.72
C GLY A 632 50.87 33.14 -8.77
N TYR A 633 49.60 33.11 -8.35
CA TYR A 633 48.48 33.77 -9.02
C TYR A 633 48.66 35.30 -8.96
N SER A 634 47.91 36.08 -9.75
CA SER A 634 48.01 37.54 -9.67
C SER A 634 47.47 38.04 -8.31
N SER A 635 46.45 37.33 -7.81
CA SER A 635 45.89 37.37 -6.47
C SER A 635 46.44 36.20 -5.58
N PRO A 636 46.12 36.08 -4.26
CA PRO A 636 46.87 35.22 -3.34
C PRO A 636 46.72 33.68 -3.47
N LEU A 637 45.60 33.14 -3.96
CA LEU A 637 45.30 31.70 -3.94
C LEU A 637 44.60 31.14 -5.19
N ASN A 638 43.88 31.92 -6.02
CA ASN A 638 43.05 31.36 -7.10
C ASN A 638 43.13 32.13 -8.43
N ALA A 639 42.95 31.44 -9.56
CA ALA A 639 42.67 32.05 -10.87
C ALA A 639 41.85 31.10 -11.76
N PHE A 640 41.21 31.61 -12.82
CA PHE A 640 40.57 30.76 -13.82
C PHE A 640 41.57 30.26 -14.87
N TYR A 641 41.49 28.98 -15.22
CA TYR A 641 42.44 28.31 -16.10
C TYR A 641 41.73 27.56 -17.24
N TYR A 642 42.20 27.77 -18.47
CA TYR A 642 41.83 26.97 -19.65
C TYR A 642 42.95 25.97 -19.99
N GLY A 643 42.78 24.73 -19.53
CA GLY A 643 43.68 23.62 -19.80
C GLY A 643 43.39 22.42 -18.89
N GLN A 644 44.21 21.37 -18.94
CA GLN A 644 44.09 20.18 -18.11
C GLN A 644 45.16 20.20 -17.02
N GLU A 645 44.78 20.20 -15.73
CA GLU A 645 45.75 20.26 -14.63
C GLU A 645 46.74 19.08 -14.62
N GLY A 646 46.26 17.86 -14.94
CA GLY A 646 47.10 16.66 -14.94
C GLY A 646 48.17 16.63 -16.06
N ALA A 647 47.94 17.36 -17.16
CA ALA A 647 48.83 17.40 -18.32
C ALA A 647 49.56 18.74 -18.48
N CYS A 648 49.12 19.78 -17.77
CA CYS A 648 49.56 21.17 -17.91
C CYS A 648 49.54 21.68 -19.35
N ASN A 649 48.47 21.34 -20.09
CA ASN A 649 48.21 21.84 -21.42
C ASN A 649 46.74 21.73 -21.82
N TYR A 650 46.38 22.27 -22.98
CA TYR A 650 45.05 22.15 -23.59
C TYR A 650 44.99 21.08 -24.71
N ASP A 651 45.93 20.13 -24.74
CA ASP A 651 45.94 19.06 -25.75
C ASP A 651 44.95 17.94 -25.40
N THR A 652 43.80 17.94 -26.06
CA THR A 652 42.78 16.89 -25.94
C THR A 652 42.88 15.83 -27.05
N GLY A 653 43.92 15.89 -27.90
CA GLY A 653 44.05 15.08 -29.11
C GLY A 653 43.23 15.59 -30.31
N GLY A 654 42.59 16.75 -30.18
CA GLY A 654 41.78 17.42 -31.20
C GLY A 654 41.70 18.93 -30.97
N ALA A 655 41.11 19.66 -31.93
CA ALA A 655 40.79 21.07 -31.75
C ALA A 655 39.70 21.20 -30.67
N ASN A 656 39.89 22.15 -29.75
CA ASN A 656 39.00 22.46 -28.64
C ASN A 656 38.86 23.97 -28.41
N SER A 657 37.72 24.35 -27.85
CA SER A 657 37.36 25.73 -27.53
C SER A 657 36.46 25.81 -26.31
N GLY A 658 36.35 26.97 -25.68
CA GLY A 658 35.44 27.20 -24.56
C GLY A 658 35.40 28.64 -24.08
N GLU A 659 34.39 28.96 -23.28
CA GLU A 659 34.05 30.31 -22.86
C GLU A 659 33.91 30.42 -21.33
N LEU A 660 34.37 31.53 -20.76
CA LEU A 660 34.16 31.96 -19.37
C LEU A 660 33.42 33.29 -19.38
N THR A 661 32.20 33.34 -18.84
CA THR A 661 31.31 34.51 -18.90
C THR A 661 30.98 35.05 -17.50
N SER A 662 31.08 36.37 -17.32
CA SER A 662 30.81 37.07 -16.07
C SER A 662 29.31 37.19 -15.74
N PRO A 663 28.98 37.52 -14.47
CA PRO A 663 27.70 38.14 -14.12
C PRO A 663 27.42 39.41 -14.95
N LEU A 664 26.17 39.89 -14.90
CA LEU A 664 25.76 41.13 -15.57
C LEU A 664 26.38 42.34 -14.86
N VAL A 665 27.01 43.24 -15.63
CA VAL A 665 27.65 44.47 -15.17
C VAL A 665 26.82 45.66 -15.67
N HIS A 666 26.36 46.48 -14.73
CA HIS A 666 25.48 47.62 -15.01
C HIS A 666 26.23 48.95 -15.03
N GLY A 667 25.54 49.98 -15.50
CA GLY A 667 26.00 51.36 -15.35
C GLY A 667 27.22 51.71 -16.21
N ILE A 668 27.42 51.06 -17.35
CA ILE A 668 28.53 51.39 -18.25
C ILE A 668 28.38 52.84 -18.72
N THR A 669 29.45 53.62 -18.63
CA THR A 669 29.52 55.02 -19.07
C THR A 669 30.52 55.16 -20.21
N SER A 670 30.57 56.35 -20.82
CA SER A 670 31.60 56.67 -21.81
C SER A 670 33.03 56.61 -21.24
N GLU A 671 33.19 56.65 -19.92
CA GLU A 671 34.47 56.58 -19.23
C GLU A 671 34.78 55.18 -18.69
N SER A 672 33.88 54.20 -18.88
CA SER A 672 34.10 52.86 -18.37
C SER A 672 35.24 52.14 -19.07
N THR A 673 36.01 51.36 -18.30
CA THR A 673 37.10 50.54 -18.83
C THR A 673 37.11 49.15 -18.21
N LEU A 674 37.51 48.15 -18.99
CA LEU A 674 37.78 46.78 -18.55
C LEU A 674 39.30 46.56 -18.47
N SER A 675 39.79 45.97 -17.40
CA SER A 675 41.15 45.43 -17.29
C SER A 675 41.11 44.05 -16.62
N PHE A 676 42.10 43.23 -16.91
CA PHE A 676 42.27 41.91 -16.28
C PHE A 676 43.75 41.49 -16.38
N ASP A 677 44.18 40.65 -15.46
CA ASP A 677 45.48 40.01 -15.49
C ASP A 677 45.38 38.64 -16.16
N TYR A 678 46.36 38.31 -17.00
CA TYR A 678 46.39 37.04 -17.68
C TYR A 678 47.79 36.44 -17.82
N PHE A 679 47.87 35.12 -17.82
CA PHE A 679 49.07 34.35 -18.15
C PHE A 679 48.77 33.49 -19.37
N ARG A 680 49.51 33.67 -20.47
CA ARG A 680 49.23 32.98 -21.74
C ARG A 680 50.49 32.35 -22.31
N VAL A 681 50.45 31.03 -22.45
CA VAL A 681 51.48 30.25 -23.15
C VAL A 681 50.79 29.25 -24.07
N ILE A 682 50.84 29.54 -25.35
CA ILE A 682 50.24 28.76 -26.43
C ILE A 682 51.28 28.50 -27.53
N GLU A 683 50.90 27.88 -28.65
CA GLU A 683 51.80 27.76 -29.78
C GLU A 683 52.16 29.13 -30.39
N ASN A 684 53.41 29.30 -30.83
CA ASN A 684 53.87 30.54 -31.46
C ASN A 684 54.36 30.24 -32.88
N PHE A 685 53.56 30.60 -33.88
CA PHE A 685 53.83 30.34 -35.28
C PHE A 685 53.68 31.61 -36.14
N ALA A 686 54.80 32.04 -36.72
CA ALA A 686 54.82 33.21 -37.59
C ALA A 686 54.09 32.94 -38.93
N GLY A 687 52.82 33.34 -39.02
CA GLY A 687 52.02 33.36 -40.25
C GLY A 687 50.68 32.62 -40.22
N GLY A 688 50.27 32.06 -39.08
CA GLY A 688 48.94 31.46 -38.86
C GLY A 688 48.22 32.11 -37.69
N SER A 689 46.87 32.10 -37.70
CA SER A 689 46.02 32.63 -36.62
C SER A 689 45.30 31.49 -35.90
N PHE A 690 46.11 30.61 -35.31
CA PHE A 690 45.73 29.45 -34.50
C PHE A 690 45.80 29.84 -33.01
N ASP A 691 45.24 29.02 -32.11
CA ASP A 691 45.23 29.26 -30.66
C ASP A 691 44.80 30.69 -30.26
N ARG A 692 43.54 31.01 -30.55
CA ARG A 692 42.95 32.33 -30.33
C ARG A 692 42.45 32.49 -28.91
N THR A 693 42.80 33.63 -28.32
CA THR A 693 42.26 34.12 -27.06
C THR A 693 41.53 35.43 -27.32
N GLU A 694 40.23 35.45 -27.06
CA GLU A 694 39.35 36.58 -27.36
C GLU A 694 38.61 37.02 -26.08
N VAL A 695 38.33 38.31 -25.94
CA VAL A 695 37.41 38.83 -24.93
C VAL A 695 36.29 39.59 -25.63
N ASP A 696 35.07 39.13 -25.41
CA ASP A 696 33.85 39.70 -25.97
C ASP A 696 33.07 40.46 -24.88
N ILE A 697 32.49 41.59 -25.26
CA ILE A 697 31.45 42.28 -24.48
C ILE A 697 30.10 41.88 -25.05
N VAL A 698 29.25 41.31 -24.20
CA VAL A 698 27.94 40.75 -24.58
C VAL A 698 26.83 41.66 -24.08
N THR A 699 25.93 42.05 -24.98
CA THR A 699 24.76 42.91 -24.71
C THR A 699 23.51 42.27 -25.32
N GLY A 700 22.59 41.77 -24.48
CA GLY A 700 21.42 41.03 -24.98
C GLY A 700 21.84 39.82 -25.84
N ASN A 701 21.45 39.82 -27.11
CA ASN A 701 21.78 38.77 -28.09
C ASN A 701 23.02 39.08 -28.95
N ASP A 702 23.61 40.26 -28.81
CA ASP A 702 24.76 40.70 -29.58
C ASP A 702 26.06 40.60 -28.77
N SER A 703 27.19 40.46 -29.46
CA SER A 703 28.52 40.47 -28.84
C SER A 703 29.54 41.20 -29.72
N MET A 704 30.53 41.82 -29.08
CA MET A 704 31.63 42.51 -29.76
C MET A 704 32.97 42.14 -29.10
N THR A 705 33.90 41.63 -29.90
CA THR A 705 35.27 41.35 -29.45
C THR A 705 36.04 42.64 -29.23
N VAL A 706 36.54 42.82 -28.01
CA VAL A 706 37.29 44.02 -27.58
C VAL A 706 38.77 43.74 -27.30
N PHE A 707 39.15 42.46 -27.23
CA PHE A 707 40.53 42.01 -27.08
C PHE A 707 40.74 40.71 -27.86
N THR A 708 41.85 40.60 -28.57
CA THR A 708 42.24 39.39 -29.31
C THR A 708 43.75 39.25 -29.28
N LEU A 709 44.21 38.03 -29.00
CA LEU A 709 45.58 37.58 -29.28
C LEU A 709 45.52 36.20 -29.94
N ASP A 710 46.44 35.92 -30.87
CA ASP A 710 46.54 34.61 -31.53
C ASP A 710 48.00 34.12 -31.61
N SER A 711 48.25 33.02 -32.33
CA SER A 711 49.59 32.44 -32.49
C SER A 711 50.61 33.36 -33.19
N THR A 712 50.18 34.49 -33.78
CA THR A 712 51.08 35.53 -34.30
C THR A 712 51.57 36.50 -33.22
N ASP A 713 50.85 36.58 -32.09
CA ASP A 713 51.23 37.36 -30.92
C ASP A 713 52.11 36.53 -29.98
N ALA A 714 53.26 37.09 -29.61
CA ALA A 714 54.21 36.39 -28.74
C ALA A 714 53.57 36.03 -27.39
N SER A 715 53.57 34.75 -27.06
CA SER A 715 53.23 34.28 -25.71
C SER A 715 54.22 34.81 -24.68
N ASN A 716 53.72 35.20 -23.51
CA ASN A 716 54.51 35.68 -22.39
C ASN A 716 54.28 34.75 -21.20
N ALA A 717 55.30 34.02 -20.80
CA ALA A 717 55.27 33.15 -19.62
C ALA A 717 55.40 33.97 -18.31
N ALA A 718 54.58 35.02 -18.20
CA ALA A 718 54.47 35.89 -17.05
C ALA A 718 53.07 36.53 -17.03
N TRP A 719 52.54 36.73 -15.83
CA TRP A 719 51.30 37.49 -15.62
C TRP A 719 51.44 38.89 -16.22
N THR A 720 50.46 39.24 -17.04
CA THR A 720 50.44 40.47 -17.82
C THR A 720 49.06 41.10 -17.69
N ASN A 721 49.01 42.40 -17.38
CA ASN A 721 47.77 43.16 -17.39
C ASN A 721 47.37 43.52 -18.83
N SER A 722 46.08 43.40 -19.17
CA SER A 722 45.56 43.71 -20.51
C SER A 722 45.68 45.20 -20.90
N SER A 723 45.99 46.08 -19.94
CA SER A 723 45.79 47.54 -20.03
C SER A 723 44.32 47.91 -20.19
N PRO A 724 43.87 49.08 -19.68
CA PRO A 724 42.45 49.42 -19.71
C PRO A 724 41.87 49.47 -21.14
N ILE A 725 40.90 48.60 -21.41
CA ILE A 725 40.12 48.51 -22.64
C ILE A 725 38.89 49.41 -22.48
N SER A 726 38.67 50.35 -23.40
CA SER A 726 37.52 51.25 -23.31
C SER A 726 36.21 50.53 -23.61
N LEU A 727 35.20 50.76 -22.76
CA LEU A 727 33.84 50.25 -22.92
C LEU A 727 32.87 51.34 -23.38
N ALA A 728 33.38 52.48 -23.87
CA ALA A 728 32.56 53.64 -24.22
C ALA A 728 31.47 53.34 -25.27
N ALA A 729 31.69 52.36 -26.15
CA ALA A 729 30.71 51.90 -27.14
C ALA A 729 29.44 51.30 -26.51
N PHE A 730 29.53 50.86 -25.25
CA PHE A 730 28.45 50.24 -24.49
C PHE A 730 27.89 51.18 -23.42
N ALA A 731 28.24 52.47 -23.46
CA ALA A 731 27.72 53.45 -22.53
C ALA A 731 26.18 53.46 -22.52
N GLY A 732 25.59 53.36 -21.32
CA GLY A 732 24.16 53.24 -21.10
C GLY A 732 23.60 51.82 -21.21
N GLN A 733 24.42 50.83 -21.56
CA GLN A 733 24.01 49.43 -21.67
C GLN A 733 24.50 48.61 -20.47
N SER A 734 23.82 47.49 -20.20
CA SER A 734 24.31 46.47 -19.27
C SER A 734 25.04 45.38 -20.07
N ILE A 735 26.19 44.95 -19.58
CA ILE A 735 27.12 44.08 -20.32
C ILE A 735 27.48 42.82 -19.54
N ARG A 736 27.90 41.75 -20.22
CA ARG A 736 28.72 40.68 -19.63
C ARG A 736 30.09 40.66 -20.30
N VAL A 737 31.12 40.29 -19.56
CA VAL A 737 32.48 40.06 -20.08
C VAL A 737 32.64 38.57 -20.33
N ARG A 738 33.05 38.19 -21.55
CA ARG A 738 33.22 36.79 -21.94
C ARG A 738 34.63 36.55 -22.47
N PHE A 739 35.39 35.69 -21.80
CA PHE A 739 36.70 35.21 -22.25
C PHE A 739 36.53 33.94 -23.07
N ARG A 740 37.18 33.86 -24.22
CA ARG A 740 37.10 32.71 -25.14
C ARG A 740 38.49 32.21 -25.50
N PHE A 741 38.65 30.90 -25.44
CA PHE A 741 39.82 30.20 -25.96
C PHE A 741 39.37 29.29 -27.10
N ASP A 742 40.07 29.30 -28.23
CA ASP A 742 39.86 28.39 -29.35
C ASP A 742 41.20 27.98 -29.94
N SER A 743 41.56 26.70 -29.84
CA SER A 743 42.80 26.18 -30.41
C SER A 743 42.84 26.25 -31.94
N VAL A 744 41.68 26.36 -32.61
CA VAL A 744 41.49 26.42 -34.07
C VAL A 744 41.87 25.12 -34.79
N ASP A 745 42.91 24.41 -34.36
CA ASP A 745 43.28 23.10 -34.87
C ASP A 745 43.80 22.15 -33.75
N ALA A 746 44.24 20.96 -34.15
CA ALA A 746 44.70 19.90 -33.25
C ALA A 746 46.23 19.80 -33.16
N VAL A 747 46.95 20.79 -33.68
CA VAL A 747 48.40 20.75 -33.87
C VAL A 747 49.06 21.55 -32.76
N ALA A 748 50.06 20.96 -32.12
CA ALA A 748 50.90 21.63 -31.12
C ALA A 748 50.18 22.23 -29.90
N ASN A 749 48.99 21.72 -29.52
CA ASN A 749 48.22 22.15 -28.33
C ASN A 749 48.85 21.80 -26.96
N GLY A 750 50.08 21.29 -26.93
CA GLY A 750 50.79 20.82 -25.73
C GLY A 750 51.35 21.92 -24.82
N PHE A 751 50.84 23.16 -24.91
CA PHE A 751 51.26 24.31 -24.11
C PHE A 751 50.27 24.59 -22.97
N PRO A 752 50.69 25.28 -21.88
CA PRO A 752 49.85 25.55 -20.72
C PRO A 752 48.47 26.12 -21.03
N GLY A 753 48.31 26.98 -22.03
CA GLY A 753 47.02 27.61 -22.35
C GLY A 753 46.91 29.00 -21.75
N TRP A 754 45.74 29.32 -21.17
CA TRP A 754 45.41 30.68 -20.74
C TRP A 754 44.83 30.72 -19.34
N PHE A 755 45.36 31.61 -18.50
CA PHE A 755 44.84 31.92 -17.17
C PHE A 755 44.33 33.36 -17.11
N ILE A 756 43.26 33.59 -16.36
CA ILE A 756 42.62 34.90 -16.14
C ILE A 756 42.47 35.14 -14.65
N ASP A 757 42.82 36.35 -14.21
CA ASP A 757 42.74 36.81 -12.83
C ASP A 757 42.48 38.33 -12.78
N ASP A 758 42.11 38.85 -11.61
CA ASP A 758 41.91 40.29 -11.33
C ASP A 758 41.09 41.05 -12.40
N VAL A 759 39.87 40.56 -12.70
CA VAL A 759 38.97 41.15 -13.71
C VAL A 759 38.23 42.36 -13.13
N VAL A 760 38.56 43.55 -13.63
CA VAL A 760 38.04 44.82 -13.12
C VAL A 760 37.36 45.64 -14.23
N VAL A 761 36.11 46.04 -14.01
CA VAL A 761 35.40 47.05 -14.79
C VAL A 761 35.24 48.32 -13.94
N THR A 762 35.86 49.42 -14.36
CA THR A 762 35.81 50.71 -13.66
C THR A 762 35.02 51.76 -14.43
N GLY A 763 34.75 52.91 -13.81
CA GLY A 763 34.10 54.05 -14.47
C GLY A 763 32.61 53.84 -14.74
N THR A 764 31.95 52.97 -13.99
CA THR A 764 30.50 52.75 -14.06
C THR A 764 29.75 53.82 -13.25
N SER A 765 28.56 54.24 -13.69
CA SER A 765 27.66 55.13 -12.95
C SER A 765 26.49 54.32 -12.39
N ALA A 766 26.35 54.29 -11.07
CA ALA A 766 25.39 53.42 -10.39
C ALA A 766 23.91 53.87 -10.51
N CYS A 767 23.61 55.07 -11.02
CA CYS A 767 22.21 55.52 -11.19
C CYS A 767 22.06 56.39 -12.46
N GLY A 768 21.64 55.79 -13.58
CA GLY A 768 21.10 56.54 -14.71
C GLY A 768 19.68 57.06 -14.41
N PRO A 769 19.16 58.08 -15.14
CA PRO A 769 17.76 58.48 -14.98
C PRO A 769 16.91 57.29 -15.35
N GLY A 770 16.30 56.69 -14.33
CA GLY A 770 15.60 55.43 -14.45
C GLY A 770 14.56 55.56 -15.55
N ASN A 771 14.76 54.80 -16.61
CA ASN A 771 13.64 54.16 -17.25
C ASN A 771 12.75 53.58 -16.12
N THR A 772 11.44 53.80 -16.17
CA THR A 772 10.56 53.22 -15.15
C THR A 772 10.04 51.89 -15.67
N PRO A 773 10.05 50.81 -14.88
CA PRO A 773 9.50 49.55 -15.37
C PRO A 773 8.01 49.72 -15.73
N PRO A 774 7.51 49.05 -16.78
CA PRO A 774 6.10 49.10 -17.17
C PRO A 774 5.18 48.75 -15.99
N ALA A 775 4.11 49.51 -15.81
CA ALA A 775 3.07 49.14 -14.86
C ALA A 775 2.21 48.03 -15.47
N VAL A 776 2.41 46.79 -15.02
CA VAL A 776 1.61 45.63 -15.43
C VAL A 776 0.48 45.41 -14.44
N THR A 777 -0.67 44.95 -14.94
CA THR A 777 -1.81 44.54 -14.11
C THR A 777 -2.52 43.36 -14.74
N ILE A 778 -2.66 42.28 -13.99
CA ILE A 778 -3.51 41.13 -14.31
C ILE A 778 -4.94 41.46 -13.86
N THR A 779 -5.86 41.43 -14.80
CA THR A 779 -7.29 41.71 -14.57
C THR A 779 -8.14 40.44 -14.51
N SER A 780 -7.62 39.32 -15.01
CA SER A 780 -8.20 37.98 -14.89
C SER A 780 -7.10 36.94 -15.11
N PRO A 781 -7.08 35.82 -14.36
CA PRO A 781 -7.92 35.51 -13.21
C PRO A 781 -7.62 36.42 -12.01
N ALA A 782 -8.51 36.45 -11.01
CA ALA A 782 -8.26 37.20 -9.77
C ALA A 782 -7.24 36.44 -8.91
N ASP A 783 -6.49 37.17 -8.07
CA ASP A 783 -5.55 36.55 -7.13
C ASP A 783 -6.25 35.56 -6.18
N GLY A 784 -5.66 34.37 -6.03
CA GLY A 784 -6.24 33.25 -5.29
C GLY A 784 -7.33 32.48 -6.02
N THR A 785 -7.52 32.69 -7.33
CA THR A 785 -8.49 31.91 -8.11
C THR A 785 -8.17 30.42 -7.99
N THR A 786 -9.16 29.63 -7.60
CA THR A 786 -9.04 28.17 -7.57
C THR A 786 -9.77 27.59 -8.76
N VAL A 787 -9.11 26.65 -9.44
CA VAL A 787 -9.57 26.00 -10.66
C VAL A 787 -9.14 24.53 -10.61
N VAL A 788 -9.87 23.69 -11.32
CA VAL A 788 -9.64 22.25 -11.36
C VAL A 788 -8.84 21.92 -12.61
N GLU A 789 -7.95 20.92 -12.54
CA GLU A 789 -7.15 20.47 -13.69
C GLU A 789 -8.00 20.29 -14.96
N GLY A 790 -7.51 20.78 -16.10
CA GLY A 790 -8.21 20.68 -17.39
C GLY A 790 -9.20 21.82 -17.69
N ARG A 791 -9.58 22.65 -16.71
CA ARG A 791 -10.38 23.87 -16.98
C ARG A 791 -9.53 24.95 -17.66
N VAL A 792 -10.03 25.44 -18.79
CA VAL A 792 -9.43 26.58 -19.49
C VAL A 792 -9.68 27.87 -18.72
N ILE A 793 -8.61 28.56 -18.35
CA ILE A 793 -8.64 29.83 -17.62
C ILE A 793 -8.47 30.98 -18.62
N SER A 794 -9.25 32.04 -18.45
CA SER A 794 -9.10 33.26 -19.25
C SER A 794 -8.12 34.22 -18.58
N PHE A 795 -7.03 34.52 -19.27
CA PHE A 795 -6.00 35.46 -18.84
C PHE A 795 -6.18 36.79 -19.54
N ALA A 796 -6.23 37.87 -18.78
CA ALA A 796 -6.38 39.22 -19.27
C ALA A 796 -5.48 40.15 -18.47
N GLY A 797 -4.64 40.95 -19.13
CA GLY A 797 -3.76 41.91 -18.45
C GLY A 797 -3.55 43.18 -19.26
N SER A 798 -3.08 44.22 -18.61
CA SER A 798 -2.66 45.48 -19.25
C SER A 798 -1.25 45.85 -18.81
N ALA A 799 -0.49 46.46 -19.71
CA ALA A 799 0.82 47.03 -19.40
C ALA A 799 0.90 48.45 -19.96
N THR A 800 1.22 49.41 -19.11
CA THR A 800 1.43 50.81 -19.53
C THR A 800 2.72 51.32 -18.96
N ASP A 801 3.53 51.91 -19.82
CA ASP A 801 4.79 52.54 -19.45
C ASP A 801 4.74 54.06 -19.65
N ALA A 802 5.44 54.80 -18.78
CA ALA A 802 5.44 56.26 -18.81
C ALA A 802 6.25 56.82 -20.00
N GLU A 803 7.27 56.10 -20.44
CA GLU A 803 8.17 56.45 -21.53
C GLU A 803 7.72 55.85 -22.88
N ASP A 804 7.21 54.62 -22.87
CA ASP A 804 6.91 53.79 -24.06
C ASP A 804 5.41 53.60 -24.37
N GLY A 805 4.49 53.99 -23.47
CA GLY A 805 3.05 53.94 -23.70
C GLY A 805 2.41 52.56 -23.46
N ASP A 806 1.37 52.19 -24.23
CA ASP A 806 0.65 50.93 -24.04
C ASP A 806 1.44 49.74 -24.61
N LEU A 807 1.93 48.88 -23.72
CA LEU A 807 2.70 47.68 -24.03
C LEU A 807 1.89 46.40 -23.90
N SER A 808 0.57 46.47 -23.64
CA SER A 808 -0.27 45.32 -23.34
C SER A 808 -0.25 44.22 -24.42
N SER A 809 0.02 44.57 -25.68
CA SER A 809 0.13 43.59 -26.77
C SER A 809 1.42 42.75 -26.73
N SER A 810 2.43 43.20 -25.99
CA SER A 810 3.75 42.55 -25.86
C SER A 810 3.90 41.75 -24.57
N LEU A 811 2.86 41.65 -23.74
CA LEU A 811 2.89 40.86 -22.50
C LEU A 811 3.26 39.40 -22.77
N GLY A 812 4.28 38.91 -22.07
CA GLY A 812 4.56 37.48 -21.90
C GLY A 812 3.88 36.97 -20.64
N TRP A 813 3.43 35.73 -20.66
CA TRP A 813 2.79 35.09 -19.51
C TRP A 813 3.48 33.77 -19.21
N GLU A 814 3.85 33.62 -17.95
CA GLU A 814 4.58 32.45 -17.45
C GLU A 814 3.92 31.91 -16.18
N SER A 815 3.92 30.59 -16.08
CA SER A 815 3.63 29.87 -14.85
C SER A 815 4.92 29.30 -14.29
N ASN A 816 5.13 29.42 -12.99
CA ASN A 816 6.22 28.74 -12.26
C ASN A 816 6.22 27.20 -12.42
N LEU A 817 5.12 26.58 -12.83
CA LEU A 817 5.01 25.13 -13.05
C LEU A 817 4.99 24.75 -14.54
N ASP A 818 4.27 25.51 -15.37
CA ASP A 818 4.10 25.16 -16.81
C ASP A 818 5.02 25.91 -17.76
N GLY A 819 5.85 26.83 -17.26
CA GLY A 819 6.66 27.71 -18.09
C GLY A 819 5.79 28.68 -18.88
N VAL A 820 6.13 28.95 -20.14
CA VAL A 820 5.42 29.95 -20.97
C VAL A 820 4.02 29.45 -21.35
N ILE A 821 2.99 30.13 -20.86
CA ILE A 821 1.58 29.74 -21.04
C ILE A 821 0.84 30.58 -22.08
N GLY A 822 1.37 31.76 -22.45
CA GLY A 822 0.75 32.60 -23.47
C GLY A 822 1.42 33.96 -23.68
N ALA A 823 0.84 34.73 -24.60
CA ALA A 823 1.32 36.06 -24.95
C ALA A 823 0.16 37.00 -25.33
N GLY A 824 0.37 38.30 -25.15
CA GLY A 824 -0.54 39.38 -25.47
C GLY A 824 -1.56 39.69 -24.38
N ARG A 825 -2.44 40.66 -24.67
CA ARG A 825 -3.40 41.24 -23.72
C ARG A 825 -4.45 40.25 -23.19
N LEU A 826 -4.86 39.30 -24.03
CA LEU A 826 -5.92 38.34 -23.73
C LEU A 826 -5.59 36.99 -24.38
N PHE A 827 -5.60 35.92 -23.60
CA PHE A 827 -5.55 34.56 -24.10
C PHE A 827 -6.25 33.61 -23.12
N SER A 828 -6.30 32.32 -23.46
CA SER A 828 -6.79 31.30 -22.55
C SER A 828 -5.90 30.08 -22.60
N ALA A 829 -5.61 29.52 -21.44
CA ALA A 829 -4.77 28.33 -21.30
C ALA A 829 -5.32 27.45 -20.17
N ALA A 830 -5.12 26.15 -20.29
CA ALA A 830 -5.22 25.24 -19.17
C ALA A 830 -3.84 25.14 -18.52
N LEU A 831 -3.81 24.92 -17.21
CA LEU A 831 -2.61 24.81 -16.41
C LEU A 831 -2.52 23.39 -15.83
N SER A 832 -1.30 22.92 -15.53
CA SER A 832 -1.08 21.63 -14.85
C SER A 832 -1.50 21.70 -13.38
N VAL A 833 -1.27 20.63 -12.61
CA VAL A 833 -1.67 20.56 -11.21
C VAL A 833 -0.65 21.24 -10.31
N GLY A 834 -1.13 22.09 -9.42
CA GLY A 834 -0.36 22.73 -8.38
C GLY A 834 -0.82 24.15 -8.13
N THR A 835 -0.19 24.83 -7.17
CA THR A 835 -0.40 26.27 -7.01
C THR A 835 0.52 27.00 -7.99
N HIS A 836 -0.09 27.60 -9.02
CA HIS A 836 0.61 28.40 -10.02
C HIS A 836 0.73 29.83 -9.52
N THR A 837 1.93 30.38 -9.58
CA THR A 837 2.14 31.82 -9.67
C THR A 837 2.15 32.18 -11.14
N ILE A 838 1.10 32.86 -11.60
CA ILE A 838 0.97 33.33 -12.97
C ILE A 838 1.56 34.72 -13.03
N THR A 839 2.66 34.85 -13.76
CA THR A 839 3.39 36.09 -13.94
C THR A 839 3.11 36.63 -15.33
N ALA A 840 2.54 37.82 -15.41
CA ALA A 840 2.48 38.59 -16.64
C ALA A 840 3.66 39.56 -16.63
N SER A 841 4.53 39.51 -17.62
CA SER A 841 5.70 40.39 -17.71
C SER A 841 5.82 41.05 -19.08
N VAL A 842 6.40 42.24 -19.12
CA VAL A 842 6.81 42.89 -20.37
C VAL A 842 8.04 43.73 -20.12
N THR A 843 8.99 43.59 -21.03
CA THR A 843 10.21 44.40 -21.07
C THR A 843 9.97 45.61 -21.96
N ASP A 844 10.29 46.80 -21.45
CA ASP A 844 10.22 48.05 -22.23
C ASP A 844 11.45 48.26 -23.14
N SER A 845 11.52 49.41 -23.81
CA SER A 845 12.62 49.75 -24.70
C SER A 845 13.94 50.05 -23.98
N GLY A 846 13.90 50.26 -22.66
CA GLY A 846 15.05 50.44 -21.78
C GLY A 846 15.48 49.18 -21.04
N ASN A 847 14.96 48.00 -21.42
CA ASN A 847 15.23 46.70 -20.81
C ASN A 847 14.85 46.59 -19.32
N LEU A 848 13.82 47.32 -18.89
CA LEU A 848 13.24 47.12 -17.56
C LEU A 848 11.96 46.31 -17.66
N ASP A 849 11.84 45.35 -16.74
CA ASP A 849 10.74 44.42 -16.69
C ASP A 849 9.66 44.93 -15.74
N GLY A 850 8.48 45.17 -16.31
CA GLY A 850 7.25 45.30 -15.54
C GLY A 850 6.63 43.94 -15.38
N PHE A 851 6.16 43.59 -14.18
CA PHE A 851 5.39 42.38 -13.98
C PHE A 851 4.26 42.56 -12.97
N ASP A 852 3.27 41.69 -13.08
CA ASP A 852 2.26 41.47 -12.05
C ASP A 852 2.04 39.97 -11.93
N ALA A 853 1.68 39.52 -10.73
CA ALA A 853 1.52 38.10 -10.45
C ALA A 853 0.25 37.83 -9.66
N VAL A 854 -0.45 36.77 -10.06
CA VAL A 854 -1.61 36.25 -9.34
C VAL A 854 -1.40 34.79 -9.04
N SER A 855 -1.83 34.36 -7.86
CA SER A 855 -1.90 32.96 -7.49
C SER A 855 -3.14 32.34 -8.13
N VAL A 856 -2.93 31.26 -8.87
CA VAL A 856 -3.99 30.39 -9.38
C VAL A 856 -3.74 29.01 -8.82
N ASN A 857 -4.61 28.57 -7.92
CA ASN A 857 -4.51 27.22 -7.37
C ASN A 857 -5.21 26.25 -8.32
N VAL A 858 -4.44 25.46 -9.05
CA VAL A 858 -4.96 24.40 -9.90
C VAL A 858 -4.90 23.12 -9.11
N GLN A 859 -6.06 22.71 -8.60
CA GLN A 859 -6.15 21.49 -7.84
C GLN A 859 -6.09 20.30 -8.80
N ALA A 860 -5.43 19.22 -8.37
CA ALA A 860 -5.53 17.95 -9.06
C ALA A 860 -7.00 17.62 -9.14
N ASN A 861 -7.51 17.34 -10.33
CA ASN A 861 -8.84 16.79 -10.42
C ASN A 861 -8.76 15.39 -9.79
N THR A 862 -9.51 15.14 -8.72
CA THR A 862 -9.49 13.83 -8.08
C THR A 862 -10.44 12.90 -8.84
N VAL A 863 -10.13 11.59 -8.88
CA VAL A 863 -11.11 10.65 -9.43
C VAL A 863 -12.34 10.63 -8.51
N PRO A 864 -13.58 10.71 -9.05
CA PRO A 864 -14.77 10.68 -8.22
C PRO A 864 -14.80 9.43 -7.34
N SER A 865 -15.00 9.61 -6.04
CA SER A 865 -15.18 8.50 -5.12
C SER A 865 -16.58 7.93 -5.33
N VAL A 866 -16.65 6.83 -6.09
CA VAL A 866 -17.87 6.07 -6.32
C VAL A 866 -17.95 4.96 -5.29
N THR A 867 -19.06 4.88 -4.58
CA THR A 867 -19.37 3.79 -3.66
C THR A 867 -20.67 3.14 -4.10
N ILE A 868 -20.67 1.83 -4.32
CA ILE A 868 -21.90 1.05 -4.44
C ILE A 868 -22.35 0.68 -3.03
N ASN A 869 -23.39 1.36 -2.53
CA ASN A 869 -23.98 1.09 -1.21
C ASN A 869 -24.93 -0.11 -1.22
N SER A 870 -25.49 -0.45 -2.38
CA SER A 870 -26.33 -1.62 -2.61
C SER A 870 -26.33 -1.95 -4.11
N PRO A 871 -26.39 -3.21 -4.53
CA PRO A 871 -26.27 -4.41 -3.69
C PRO A 871 -24.85 -4.58 -3.13
N THR A 872 -24.72 -5.26 -1.99
CA THR A 872 -23.40 -5.58 -1.41
C THR A 872 -22.64 -6.58 -2.30
N ASP A 873 -21.31 -6.51 -2.30
CA ASP A 873 -20.48 -7.45 -3.05
C ASP A 873 -20.73 -8.92 -2.61
N GLY A 874 -20.79 -9.82 -3.58
CA GLY A 874 -21.18 -11.23 -3.42
C GLY A 874 -22.68 -11.49 -3.23
N ALA A 875 -23.53 -10.46 -3.21
CA ALA A 875 -24.96 -10.65 -2.99
C ALA A 875 -25.59 -11.55 -4.06
N THR A 876 -26.41 -12.49 -3.61
CA THR A 876 -27.12 -13.42 -4.48
C THR A 876 -28.60 -13.06 -4.49
N PHE A 877 -29.13 -12.82 -5.68
CA PHE A 877 -30.52 -12.47 -5.93
C PHE A 877 -31.16 -13.55 -6.77
N THR A 878 -32.46 -13.75 -6.63
CA THR A 878 -33.17 -14.68 -7.51
C THR A 878 -33.56 -13.98 -8.83
N GLN A 879 -33.70 -14.70 -9.93
CA GLN A 879 -34.11 -14.14 -11.23
C GLN A 879 -35.43 -13.37 -11.07
N ASP A 880 -35.55 -12.23 -11.76
CA ASP A 880 -36.69 -11.31 -11.69
C ASP A 880 -36.87 -10.58 -10.34
N THR A 881 -35.96 -10.79 -9.38
CA THR A 881 -35.89 -9.97 -8.16
C THR A 881 -35.51 -8.54 -8.53
N SER A 882 -36.26 -7.55 -8.06
CA SER A 882 -35.92 -6.15 -8.29
C SER A 882 -34.73 -5.75 -7.43
N ILE A 883 -33.53 -5.79 -8.02
CA ILE A 883 -32.30 -5.45 -7.34
C ILE A 883 -32.17 -3.93 -7.31
N THR A 884 -32.08 -3.36 -6.11
CA THR A 884 -31.87 -1.92 -5.93
C THR A 884 -30.39 -1.63 -5.89
N PHE A 885 -29.95 -0.90 -6.91
CA PHE A 885 -28.63 -0.33 -7.02
C PHE A 885 -28.66 1.05 -6.39
N ILE A 886 -27.91 1.23 -5.32
CA ILE A 886 -27.70 2.51 -4.67
C ILE A 886 -26.21 2.73 -4.68
N GLY A 887 -25.80 3.87 -5.19
CA GLY A 887 -24.42 4.28 -5.12
C GLY A 887 -24.34 5.77 -4.97
N THR A 888 -23.36 6.21 -4.21
CA THR A 888 -23.01 7.62 -4.09
C THR A 888 -21.77 7.87 -4.90
N ALA A 889 -21.72 9.00 -5.59
CA ALA A 889 -20.49 9.51 -6.16
C ALA A 889 -20.26 10.90 -5.61
N THR A 890 -19.15 11.06 -4.90
CA THR A 890 -18.73 12.37 -4.41
C THR A 890 -17.36 12.65 -4.96
N ASP A 891 -17.24 13.82 -5.53
CA ASP A 891 -15.98 14.36 -5.97
C ASP A 891 -15.60 15.55 -5.08
N ALA A 892 -14.31 15.68 -4.77
CA ALA A 892 -13.86 16.73 -3.88
C ALA A 892 -14.00 18.13 -4.53
N GLU A 893 -13.95 18.20 -5.85
CA GLU A 893 -13.99 19.42 -6.65
C GLU A 893 -15.38 19.71 -7.23
N ASP A 894 -16.08 18.68 -7.72
CA ASP A 894 -17.41 18.79 -8.34
C ASP A 894 -18.59 18.50 -7.38
N GLY A 895 -18.30 18.08 -6.15
CA GLY A 895 -19.30 17.82 -5.12
C GLY A 895 -20.10 16.53 -5.37
N ASP A 896 -21.40 16.57 -5.12
CA ASP A 896 -22.24 15.38 -5.23
C ASP A 896 -22.58 15.05 -6.71
N LEU A 897 -21.85 14.10 -7.27
CA LEU A 897 -22.03 13.56 -8.62
C LEU A 897 -23.01 12.36 -8.65
N THR A 898 -23.59 12.00 -7.51
CA THR A 898 -24.47 10.84 -7.37
C THR A 898 -25.60 10.80 -8.41
N ALA A 899 -26.16 11.96 -8.77
CA ALA A 899 -27.25 12.05 -9.74
C ALA A 899 -26.90 11.63 -11.18
N VAL A 900 -25.62 11.60 -11.54
CA VAL A 900 -25.14 11.31 -12.91
C VAL A 900 -24.38 9.98 -13.04
N LEU A 901 -24.39 9.15 -12.00
CA LEU A 901 -23.84 7.79 -12.04
C LEU A 901 -24.43 6.97 -13.18
N ARG A 902 -23.62 6.12 -13.81
CA ARG A 902 -24.02 5.13 -14.81
C ARG A 902 -23.69 3.74 -14.34
N TRP A 903 -24.62 2.81 -14.53
CA TRP A 903 -24.50 1.45 -14.03
C TRP A 903 -24.49 0.45 -15.18
N LEU A 904 -23.50 -0.43 -15.16
CA LEU A 904 -23.22 -1.42 -16.18
C LEU A 904 -23.16 -2.81 -15.56
N SER A 905 -23.76 -3.77 -16.24
CA SER A 905 -23.65 -5.20 -15.96
C SER A 905 -22.78 -5.86 -17.01
N SER A 906 -21.84 -6.70 -16.58
CA SER A 906 -20.98 -7.48 -17.48
C SER A 906 -21.75 -8.44 -18.42
N LEU A 907 -23.01 -8.76 -18.12
CA LEU A 907 -23.85 -9.64 -18.94
C LEU A 907 -24.96 -8.87 -19.70
N ASP A 908 -25.56 -7.86 -19.08
CA ASP A 908 -26.76 -7.19 -19.63
C ASP A 908 -26.51 -5.77 -20.18
N GLY A 909 -25.29 -5.26 -20.09
CA GLY A 909 -24.94 -3.92 -20.60
C GLY A 909 -25.36 -2.79 -19.65
N GLU A 910 -25.79 -1.64 -20.17
CA GLU A 910 -26.21 -0.50 -19.33
C GLU A 910 -27.56 -0.80 -18.67
N ILE A 911 -27.58 -0.82 -17.34
CA ILE A 911 -28.73 -1.29 -16.55
C ILE A 911 -29.44 -0.19 -15.79
N GLY A 912 -28.81 0.98 -15.63
CA GLY A 912 -29.43 2.14 -15.01
C GLY A 912 -28.51 3.36 -14.90
N ALA A 913 -29.08 4.45 -14.40
CA ALA A 913 -28.38 5.71 -14.17
C ALA A 913 -28.91 6.41 -12.89
N GLY A 914 -28.10 7.30 -12.33
CA GLY A 914 -28.36 8.00 -11.08
C GLY A 914 -27.94 7.22 -9.84
N GLY A 915 -28.00 7.89 -8.69
CA GLY A 915 -27.52 7.37 -7.41
C GLY A 915 -28.37 6.28 -6.78
N SER A 916 -29.58 6.12 -7.29
CA SER A 916 -30.39 4.96 -6.98
C SER A 916 -31.30 4.63 -8.14
N PHE A 917 -31.32 3.37 -8.51
CA PHE A 917 -32.34 2.79 -9.38
C PHE A 917 -32.52 1.31 -9.02
N SER A 918 -33.65 0.73 -9.38
CA SER A 918 -33.87 -0.70 -9.22
C SER A 918 -34.19 -1.32 -10.56
N THR A 919 -33.66 -2.51 -10.82
CA THR A 919 -34.00 -3.30 -12.01
C THR A 919 -34.13 -4.76 -11.64
N SER A 920 -35.16 -5.42 -12.18
CA SER A 920 -35.36 -6.87 -12.12
C SER A 920 -34.95 -7.58 -13.40
N ALA A 921 -34.48 -6.83 -14.40
CA ALA A 921 -34.23 -7.34 -15.75
C ALA A 921 -32.85 -8.01 -15.92
N LEU A 922 -32.11 -8.23 -14.82
CA LEU A 922 -30.81 -8.89 -14.89
C LEU A 922 -30.99 -10.37 -15.23
N SER A 923 -30.21 -10.85 -16.21
CA SER A 923 -30.25 -12.24 -16.66
C SER A 923 -29.70 -13.19 -15.59
N VAL A 924 -29.90 -14.50 -15.70
CA VAL A 924 -29.31 -15.46 -14.74
C VAL A 924 -27.81 -15.60 -14.98
N GLY A 925 -27.02 -15.48 -13.93
CA GLY A 925 -25.57 -15.58 -13.97
C GLY A 925 -24.88 -14.70 -12.93
N THR A 926 -23.56 -14.76 -12.90
CA THR A 926 -22.76 -13.84 -12.07
C THR A 926 -22.48 -12.57 -12.88
N HIS A 927 -22.95 -11.42 -12.39
CA HIS A 927 -22.74 -10.11 -12.98
C HIS A 927 -21.67 -9.37 -12.19
N ALA A 928 -20.66 -8.85 -12.87
CA ALA A 928 -19.90 -7.72 -12.34
C ALA A 928 -20.69 -6.45 -12.64
N ILE A 929 -21.25 -5.84 -11.59
CA ILE A 929 -21.97 -4.58 -11.69
C ILE A 929 -21.02 -3.45 -11.38
N SER A 930 -20.75 -2.59 -12.37
CA SER A 930 -19.92 -1.40 -12.20
C SER A 930 -20.79 -0.15 -12.22
N ALA A 931 -20.67 0.67 -11.18
CA ALA A 931 -21.14 2.04 -11.15
C ALA A 931 -19.97 2.96 -11.53
N SER A 932 -20.17 3.88 -12.46
CA SER A 932 -19.13 4.80 -12.89
C SER A 932 -19.69 6.19 -13.16
N VAL A 933 -18.88 7.20 -12.91
CA VAL A 933 -19.19 8.58 -13.26
C VAL A 933 -17.90 9.25 -13.74
N THR A 934 -18.06 10.16 -14.69
CA THR A 934 -16.97 11.03 -15.15
C THR A 934 -17.26 12.43 -14.65
N ASP A 935 -16.28 13.03 -14.00
CA ASP A 935 -16.36 14.40 -13.50
C ASP A 935 -16.20 15.44 -14.62
N SER A 936 -16.13 16.72 -14.23
CA SER A 936 -15.96 17.83 -15.17
C SER A 936 -14.55 17.97 -15.75
N GLY A 937 -13.56 17.27 -15.17
CA GLY A 937 -12.17 17.16 -15.65
C GLY A 937 -11.89 15.91 -16.49
N GLU A 938 -12.94 15.20 -16.92
CA GLU A 938 -12.90 13.97 -17.73
C GLU A 938 -12.25 12.75 -17.05
N LEU A 939 -12.05 12.77 -15.72
CA LEU A 939 -11.58 11.60 -14.97
C LEU A 939 -12.78 10.74 -14.54
N ALA A 940 -12.61 9.41 -14.64
CA ALA A 940 -13.67 8.46 -14.38
C ALA A 940 -13.43 7.72 -13.06
N GLY A 941 -14.34 7.91 -12.11
CA GLY A 941 -14.44 7.10 -10.91
C GLY A 941 -15.33 5.90 -11.17
N SER A 942 -14.96 4.73 -10.65
CA SER A 942 -15.81 3.55 -10.73
C SER A 942 -15.67 2.66 -9.50
N SER A 943 -16.78 2.05 -9.10
CA SER A 943 -16.83 0.98 -8.11
C SER A 943 -17.54 -0.20 -8.75
N ALA A 944 -17.14 -1.42 -8.38
CA ALA A 944 -17.77 -2.62 -8.88
C ALA A 944 -18.09 -3.57 -7.73
N VAL A 945 -19.21 -4.25 -7.86
CA VAL A 945 -19.63 -5.36 -6.99
C VAL A 945 -20.00 -6.54 -7.88
N SER A 946 -19.62 -7.75 -7.47
CA SER A 946 -20.04 -8.99 -8.10
C SER A 946 -21.32 -9.47 -7.44
N ILE A 947 -22.39 -9.66 -8.21
CA ILE A 947 -23.64 -10.25 -7.71
C ILE A 947 -23.99 -11.49 -8.52
N SER A 948 -24.66 -12.45 -7.89
CA SER A 948 -25.15 -13.64 -8.59
C SER A 948 -26.66 -13.62 -8.70
N VAL A 949 -27.20 -13.57 -9.91
CA VAL A 949 -28.62 -13.76 -10.16
C VAL A 949 -28.85 -15.24 -10.43
N ILE A 950 -29.44 -15.96 -9.46
CA ILE A 950 -29.74 -17.39 -9.52
C ILE A 950 -31.21 -17.61 -9.86
N GLU A 951 -31.62 -18.74 -10.42
CA GLU A 951 -33.05 -19.03 -10.55
C GLU A 951 -33.71 -19.13 -9.15
N PRO A 952 -34.95 -18.64 -8.94
CA PRO A 952 -35.64 -18.78 -7.67
C PRO A 952 -35.91 -20.25 -7.35
N GLY A 953 -35.16 -20.80 -6.39
CA GLY A 953 -35.43 -22.10 -5.76
C GLY A 953 -34.47 -23.23 -6.15
N GLY A 954 -33.44 -23.44 -5.32
CA GLY A 954 -32.79 -24.74 -5.22
C GLY A 954 -33.67 -25.73 -4.43
N PRO A 955 -33.64 -27.05 -4.74
CA PRO A 955 -34.62 -28.06 -4.31
C PRO A 955 -34.57 -28.50 -2.82
N ALA A 956 -33.92 -27.75 -1.92
CA ALA A 956 -33.68 -28.21 -0.55
C ALA A 956 -34.84 -27.94 0.46
N ASP A 957 -35.76 -27.01 0.16
CA ASP A 957 -36.81 -26.56 1.11
C ASP A 957 -38.25 -26.86 0.66
N THR A 958 -38.43 -27.68 -0.38
CA THR A 958 -39.77 -28.08 -0.88
C THR A 958 -40.25 -29.36 -0.22
N ILE A 959 -41.57 -29.49 0.00
CA ILE A 959 -42.18 -30.71 0.51
C ILE A 959 -41.86 -31.89 -0.42
N ASP A 960 -41.11 -32.87 0.10
CA ASP A 960 -40.91 -34.16 -0.55
C ASP A 960 -42.09 -35.08 -0.25
N TRP A 961 -42.97 -35.25 -1.22
CA TRP A 961 -44.18 -36.07 -1.13
C TRP A 961 -43.90 -37.58 -1.02
N ASN A 962 -42.67 -38.04 -1.24
CA ASN A 962 -42.29 -39.42 -0.90
C ASN A 962 -42.23 -39.64 0.61
N THR A 963 -41.97 -38.58 1.38
CA THR A 963 -41.80 -38.64 2.83
C THR A 963 -42.96 -37.99 3.59
N SER A 964 -43.63 -36.98 3.02
CA SER A 964 -44.81 -36.35 3.61
C SER A 964 -46.09 -37.18 3.40
N ALA A 965 -46.57 -37.78 4.50
CA ALA A 965 -47.79 -38.58 4.49
C ALA A 965 -49.05 -37.71 4.31
N THR A 966 -49.96 -38.13 3.42
CA THR A 966 -51.29 -37.49 3.24
C THR A 966 -52.44 -38.43 3.60
N THR A 967 -53.51 -37.87 4.15
CA THR A 967 -54.77 -38.59 4.45
C THR A 967 -55.96 -37.96 3.73
N SER A 968 -57.07 -38.68 3.70
CA SER A 968 -58.35 -38.20 3.17
C SER A 968 -58.78 -36.95 3.93
N TYR A 969 -59.27 -35.94 3.20
CA TYR A 969 -59.86 -34.74 3.80
C TYR A 969 -61.34 -34.67 3.44
N SER A 970 -62.20 -34.51 4.46
CA SER A 970 -63.65 -34.44 4.34
C SER A 970 -64.31 -35.67 3.68
N ASN A 971 -65.64 -35.68 3.62
CA ASN A 971 -66.46 -36.68 2.92
C ASN A 971 -66.47 -36.49 1.38
N GLN A 972 -65.61 -35.59 0.87
CA GLN A 972 -65.46 -35.28 -0.56
C GLN A 972 -64.31 -36.03 -1.24
N ASP A 973 -63.39 -36.67 -0.50
CA ASP A 973 -62.39 -37.56 -1.10
C ASP A 973 -63.02 -38.90 -1.53
N ARG A 974 -63.52 -38.98 -2.79
CA ARG A 974 -64.38 -40.10 -3.23
C ARG A 974 -63.75 -41.02 -4.27
N ALA A 975 -63.35 -40.49 -5.43
CA ALA A 975 -63.07 -41.32 -6.60
C ALA A 975 -61.96 -40.74 -7.47
N GLY A 976 -60.92 -41.52 -7.76
CA GLY A 976 -59.77 -41.04 -8.53
C GLY A 976 -58.47 -41.75 -8.19
N SER A 977 -57.34 -41.19 -8.63
CA SER A 977 -55.99 -41.70 -8.33
C SER A 977 -55.08 -40.60 -7.80
N ILE A 978 -54.08 -41.00 -7.02
CA ILE A 978 -53.01 -40.14 -6.51
C ILE A 978 -51.69 -40.80 -6.87
N SER A 979 -50.73 -40.03 -7.36
CA SER A 979 -49.36 -40.49 -7.54
C SER A 979 -48.37 -39.38 -7.19
N ILE A 980 -47.19 -39.78 -6.73
CA ILE A 980 -46.06 -38.87 -6.55
C ILE A 980 -45.21 -38.96 -7.81
N GLU A 981 -44.92 -37.81 -8.39
CA GLU A 981 -44.14 -37.64 -9.61
C GLU A 981 -42.82 -36.91 -9.29
N ASP A 982 -41.93 -36.80 -10.28
CA ASP A 982 -40.72 -35.97 -10.21
C ASP A 982 -39.82 -36.22 -8.99
N GLY A 983 -39.59 -37.50 -8.68
CA GLY A 983 -38.67 -37.89 -7.61
C GLY A 983 -39.13 -37.49 -6.21
N GLY A 984 -40.40 -37.10 -6.02
CA GLY A 984 -40.93 -36.62 -4.74
C GLY A 984 -41.46 -35.20 -4.77
N ALA A 985 -41.09 -34.40 -5.78
CA ALA A 985 -41.40 -32.97 -5.82
C ALA A 985 -42.86 -32.65 -6.23
N THR A 986 -43.57 -33.57 -6.89
CA THR A 986 -44.89 -33.31 -7.47
C THR A 986 -45.97 -34.23 -6.89
N PHE A 987 -47.03 -33.63 -6.33
CA PHE A 987 -48.24 -34.32 -5.90
C PHE A 987 -49.31 -34.27 -7.00
N PHE A 988 -49.57 -35.41 -7.64
CA PHE A 988 -50.57 -35.53 -8.70
C PHE A 988 -51.87 -36.15 -8.19
N MET A 989 -52.99 -35.48 -8.45
CA MET A 989 -54.34 -35.96 -8.19
C MET A 989 -55.15 -36.01 -9.48
N ARG A 990 -55.94 -37.08 -9.65
CA ARG A 990 -56.91 -37.20 -10.73
C ARG A 990 -58.29 -37.60 -10.20
N GLY A 991 -59.35 -37.08 -10.79
CA GLY A 991 -60.74 -37.39 -10.45
C GLY A 991 -61.34 -36.38 -9.46
N ASN A 992 -62.01 -36.87 -8.43
CA ASN A 992 -62.41 -36.11 -7.25
C ASN A 992 -61.62 -36.59 -6.02
N ARG A 993 -60.65 -35.78 -5.60
CA ARG A 993 -59.73 -36.07 -4.51
C ARG A 993 -59.52 -34.82 -3.66
N TRP A 994 -59.61 -35.01 -2.35
CA TRP A 994 -59.34 -33.98 -1.33
C TRP A 994 -58.39 -34.60 -0.31
N ARG A 995 -57.18 -34.05 -0.20
CA ARG A 995 -56.13 -34.62 0.63
C ARG A 995 -55.61 -33.57 1.57
N ARG A 996 -55.15 -34.02 2.74
CA ARG A 996 -54.38 -33.16 3.64
C ARG A 996 -53.13 -33.85 4.13
N THR A 997 -52.18 -33.07 4.58
CA THR A 997 -51.01 -33.58 5.29
C THR A 997 -51.38 -34.14 6.66
N VAL A 998 -50.55 -35.07 7.16
CA VAL A 998 -50.56 -35.49 8.58
C VAL A 998 -49.85 -34.46 9.45
N GLU A 999 -48.75 -33.91 8.94
CA GLU A 999 -48.01 -32.83 9.57
C GLU A 999 -48.85 -31.55 9.70
N THR A 1000 -48.68 -30.89 10.84
CA THR A 1000 -49.30 -29.62 11.17
C THR A 1000 -48.29 -28.49 11.04
N PHE A 1001 -48.75 -27.35 10.57
CA PHE A 1001 -48.01 -26.12 10.37
C PHE A 1001 -48.57 -25.02 11.27
N ALA A 1002 -47.68 -24.16 11.75
CA ALA A 1002 -48.06 -22.89 12.33
C ALA A 1002 -48.15 -21.86 11.19
N VAL A 1003 -49.31 -21.25 11.04
CA VAL A 1003 -49.52 -20.09 10.17
C VAL A 1003 -49.45 -18.85 11.05
N THR A 1004 -48.33 -18.14 10.96
CA THR A 1004 -48.11 -16.82 11.56
C THR A 1004 -48.59 -15.72 10.62
N PRO A 1005 -48.64 -14.45 11.04
CA PRO A 1005 -48.94 -13.33 10.14
C PRO A 1005 -48.04 -13.23 8.90
N PHE A 1006 -46.85 -13.81 8.93
CA PHE A 1006 -45.86 -13.73 7.83
C PHE A 1006 -45.76 -15.01 6.99
N THR A 1007 -46.55 -16.04 7.29
CA THR A 1007 -46.49 -17.31 6.56
C THR A 1007 -46.97 -17.15 5.13
N VAL A 1008 -46.13 -17.61 4.19
CA VAL A 1008 -46.40 -17.69 2.76
C VAL A 1008 -46.37 -19.15 2.33
N ILE A 1009 -47.31 -19.52 1.45
CA ILE A 1009 -47.22 -20.76 0.69
C ILE A 1009 -46.92 -20.43 -0.76
N GLU A 1010 -45.89 -21.08 -1.30
CA GLU A 1010 -45.54 -20.98 -2.71
C GLU A 1010 -45.52 -22.36 -3.35
N PHE A 1011 -46.05 -22.46 -4.57
CA PHE A 1011 -46.17 -23.71 -5.30
C PHE A 1011 -46.43 -23.44 -6.77
N GLU A 1012 -46.11 -24.41 -7.62
CA GLU A 1012 -46.56 -24.41 -9.00
C GLU A 1012 -47.77 -25.33 -9.14
N PHE A 1013 -48.81 -24.83 -9.81
CA PHE A 1013 -50.04 -25.55 -10.07
C PHE A 1013 -50.26 -25.78 -11.56
N GLN A 1014 -50.63 -27.00 -11.93
CA GLN A 1014 -51.10 -27.33 -13.27
C GLN A 1014 -52.32 -28.25 -13.21
N SER A 1015 -53.33 -27.88 -13.98
CA SER A 1015 -54.44 -28.72 -14.41
C SER A 1015 -54.63 -28.70 -15.93
N ALA A 1016 -54.93 -29.86 -16.50
CA ALA A 1016 -55.29 -30.03 -17.91
C ALA A 1016 -56.76 -29.71 -18.22
N SER A 1017 -57.61 -29.45 -17.21
CA SER A 1017 -59.03 -29.13 -17.39
C SER A 1017 -59.60 -28.32 -16.24
N GLN A 1018 -60.66 -27.56 -16.45
CA GLN A 1018 -61.35 -26.88 -15.35
C GLN A 1018 -62.12 -27.87 -14.46
N GLY A 1019 -61.82 -27.85 -13.17
CA GLY A 1019 -62.56 -28.53 -12.11
C GLY A 1019 -63.73 -27.71 -11.58
N GLU A 1020 -64.49 -28.30 -10.66
CA GLU A 1020 -65.47 -27.55 -9.86
C GLU A 1020 -64.72 -26.65 -8.87
N ILE A 1021 -63.72 -27.22 -8.19
CA ILE A 1021 -62.76 -26.51 -7.33
C ILE A 1021 -61.36 -27.13 -7.48
N HIS A 1022 -60.38 -26.30 -7.82
CA HIS A 1022 -58.97 -26.53 -7.54
C HIS A 1022 -58.56 -25.56 -6.44
N GLY A 1023 -57.93 -26.08 -5.39
CA GLY A 1023 -57.61 -25.24 -4.24
C GLY A 1023 -56.49 -25.78 -3.37
N ILE A 1024 -55.96 -24.87 -2.57
CA ILE A 1024 -54.94 -25.13 -1.57
C ILE A 1024 -55.16 -24.22 -0.36
N GLY A 1025 -54.83 -24.67 0.84
CA GLY A 1025 -54.94 -23.85 2.05
C GLY A 1025 -54.65 -24.67 3.29
N PHE A 1026 -54.98 -24.13 4.46
CA PHE A 1026 -54.72 -24.81 5.73
C PHE A 1026 -55.97 -24.88 6.59
N ASP A 1027 -56.21 -26.04 7.20
CA ASP A 1027 -57.38 -26.25 8.07
C ASP A 1027 -57.03 -27.04 9.35
N GLU A 1028 -57.69 -26.69 10.44
CA GLU A 1028 -57.52 -27.30 11.76
C GLU A 1028 -58.29 -28.60 11.93
N ASP A 1029 -59.35 -28.84 11.14
CA ASP A 1029 -60.19 -30.03 11.25
C ASP A 1029 -60.44 -30.70 9.89
N ASP A 1030 -61.20 -31.81 9.87
CA ASP A 1030 -61.46 -32.60 8.65
C ASP A 1030 -62.85 -32.28 8.07
N THR A 1031 -63.43 -31.13 8.42
CA THR A 1031 -64.79 -30.76 8.08
C THR A 1031 -64.87 -29.43 7.33
N LEU A 1032 -65.85 -29.32 6.43
CA LEU A 1032 -66.07 -28.14 5.59
C LEU A 1032 -66.94 -27.08 6.31
N ASN A 1033 -66.66 -26.83 7.60
CA ASN A 1033 -67.46 -25.98 8.49
C ASN A 1033 -66.78 -24.67 8.89
N ASN A 1034 -65.44 -24.59 8.77
CA ASN A 1034 -64.66 -23.43 9.15
C ASN A 1034 -64.66 -22.43 7.99
N GLY A 1035 -64.88 -21.15 8.31
CA GLY A 1035 -64.94 -20.08 7.31
C GLY A 1035 -63.68 -19.98 6.45
N LEU A 1036 -63.82 -19.38 5.26
CA LEU A 1036 -62.80 -18.97 4.28
C LEU A 1036 -61.32 -19.28 4.63
N ARG A 1037 -60.88 -20.54 4.44
CA ARG A 1037 -59.46 -20.96 4.64
C ARG A 1037 -58.80 -21.59 3.42
N ILE A 1038 -59.59 -22.08 2.46
CA ILE A 1038 -59.07 -22.71 1.24
C ILE A 1038 -59.06 -21.68 0.12
N PHE A 1039 -57.91 -21.44 -0.51
CA PHE A 1039 -57.80 -20.55 -1.66
C PHE A 1039 -58.20 -21.29 -2.94
N GLN A 1040 -59.23 -20.81 -3.62
CA GLN A 1040 -59.64 -21.36 -4.91
C GLN A 1040 -58.78 -20.75 -6.01
N LEU A 1041 -58.10 -21.63 -6.76
CA LEU A 1041 -57.15 -21.27 -7.82
C LEU A 1041 -57.81 -21.30 -9.20
N PHE A 1042 -58.64 -22.33 -9.42
CA PHE A 1042 -59.32 -22.53 -10.69
C PHE A 1042 -60.57 -23.37 -10.49
N GLY A 1043 -61.74 -22.86 -10.87
CA GLY A 1043 -62.95 -23.68 -10.87
C GLY A 1043 -64.22 -22.88 -11.07
N THR A 1044 -65.30 -23.58 -11.40
CA THR A 1044 -66.58 -22.95 -11.72
C THR A 1044 -67.50 -22.75 -10.51
N GLN A 1045 -67.26 -23.48 -9.42
CA GLN A 1045 -68.12 -23.44 -8.23
C GLN A 1045 -67.55 -22.47 -7.19
N ALA A 1046 -68.31 -21.42 -6.86
CA ALA A 1046 -68.02 -20.56 -5.72
C ALA A 1046 -68.64 -21.19 -4.46
N TRP A 1047 -67.84 -21.93 -3.70
CA TRP A 1047 -68.24 -22.49 -2.40
C TRP A 1047 -67.96 -21.49 -1.28
N GLY A 1048 -68.92 -21.30 -0.36
CA GLY A 1048 -68.84 -20.28 0.69
C GLY A 1048 -67.71 -20.45 1.72
N GLY A 1049 -66.98 -21.56 1.69
CA GLY A 1049 -65.77 -21.78 2.50
C GLY A 1049 -64.45 -21.52 1.78
N ALA A 1050 -64.46 -21.11 0.51
CA ALA A 1050 -63.25 -20.84 -0.27
C ALA A 1050 -62.99 -19.35 -0.51
N ILE A 1051 -61.75 -18.92 -0.29
CA ILE A 1051 -61.22 -17.59 -0.61
C ILE A 1051 -61.06 -17.48 -2.12
N GLN A 1052 -61.81 -16.57 -2.74
CA GLN A 1052 -61.87 -16.41 -4.21
C GLN A 1052 -60.76 -15.54 -4.79
N ALA A 1053 -59.85 -15.00 -3.96
CA ALA A 1053 -58.87 -13.99 -4.37
C ALA A 1053 -57.90 -14.43 -5.49
N TYR A 1054 -57.80 -15.74 -5.76
CA TYR A 1054 -56.89 -16.31 -6.76
C TYR A 1054 -57.63 -17.06 -7.89
N ASN A 1055 -58.96 -17.06 -7.89
CA ASN A 1055 -59.76 -17.79 -8.88
C ASN A 1055 -59.83 -17.00 -10.19
N GLY A 1056 -59.45 -17.65 -11.30
CA GLY A 1056 -59.46 -17.05 -12.64
C GLY A 1056 -58.11 -16.52 -13.14
N GLN A 1057 -57.04 -16.68 -12.34
CA GLN A 1057 -55.66 -16.31 -12.72
C GLN A 1057 -54.88 -17.46 -13.38
N TYR A 1058 -55.51 -18.64 -13.57
CA TYR A 1058 -54.87 -19.85 -14.09
C TYR A 1058 -55.05 -20.02 -15.60
N THR A 1059 -53.97 -20.40 -16.30
CA THR A 1059 -54.01 -20.78 -17.73
C THR A 1059 -53.91 -22.30 -17.89
N VAL A 1060 -54.92 -22.90 -18.52
CA VAL A 1060 -55.04 -24.37 -18.67
C VAL A 1060 -53.83 -24.99 -19.37
N GLY A 1061 -53.34 -26.09 -18.81
CA GLY A 1061 -52.25 -26.89 -19.38
C GLY A 1061 -50.84 -26.43 -19.03
N ASN A 1062 -50.65 -25.21 -18.50
CA ASN A 1062 -49.35 -24.71 -18.10
C ASN A 1062 -49.18 -24.74 -16.58
N PHE A 1063 -47.96 -24.92 -16.09
CA PHE A 1063 -47.69 -24.63 -14.70
C PHE A 1063 -47.82 -23.12 -14.46
N THR A 1064 -48.54 -22.76 -13.41
CA THR A 1064 -48.66 -21.38 -12.92
C THR A 1064 -48.14 -21.35 -11.50
N THR A 1065 -47.18 -20.47 -11.26
CA THR A 1065 -46.62 -20.24 -9.92
C THR A 1065 -47.60 -19.39 -9.11
N TYR A 1066 -47.92 -19.87 -7.92
CA TYR A 1066 -48.71 -19.15 -6.94
C TYR A 1066 -47.86 -18.88 -5.71
N ARG A 1067 -47.95 -17.64 -5.22
CA ARG A 1067 -47.35 -17.20 -3.97
C ARG A 1067 -48.42 -16.50 -3.14
N ILE A 1068 -48.88 -17.17 -2.09
CA ILE A 1068 -50.05 -16.75 -1.32
C ILE A 1068 -49.60 -16.42 0.12
N PRO A 1069 -49.70 -15.16 0.57
CA PRO A 1069 -49.40 -14.78 1.95
C PRO A 1069 -50.55 -15.17 2.88
N VAL A 1070 -50.65 -16.47 3.17
CA VAL A 1070 -51.75 -17.07 3.94
C VAL A 1070 -51.93 -16.39 5.30
N GLY A 1071 -50.82 -16.02 5.95
CA GLY A 1071 -50.79 -15.33 7.24
C GLY A 1071 -51.54 -13.99 7.28
N ALA A 1072 -51.68 -13.32 6.13
CA ALA A 1072 -52.44 -12.09 6.01
C ALA A 1072 -53.97 -12.31 6.06
N PHE A 1073 -54.43 -13.54 5.79
CA PHE A 1073 -55.86 -13.88 5.78
C PHE A 1073 -56.28 -14.54 7.09
N TYR A 1074 -55.47 -15.46 7.61
CA TYR A 1074 -55.74 -16.15 8.88
C TYR A 1074 -54.44 -16.68 9.50
N THR A 1075 -54.45 -16.87 10.82
CA THR A 1075 -53.34 -17.44 11.58
C THR A 1075 -53.81 -18.61 12.46
N GLY A 1076 -52.89 -19.48 12.86
CA GLY A 1076 -53.20 -20.64 13.71
C GLY A 1076 -51.98 -21.51 13.94
N SER A 1077 -51.89 -22.21 15.07
CA SER A 1077 -50.67 -22.91 15.49
C SER A 1077 -50.60 -24.39 15.14
N ALA A 1078 -51.68 -25.00 14.63
CA ALA A 1078 -51.76 -26.43 14.36
C ALA A 1078 -52.66 -26.74 13.15
N LEU A 1079 -52.43 -26.07 12.02
CA LEU A 1079 -53.22 -26.25 10.80
C LEU A 1079 -52.57 -27.27 9.87
N ARG A 1080 -53.33 -27.95 9.01
CA ARG A 1080 -52.79 -28.96 8.06
C ARG A 1080 -52.99 -28.48 6.64
N LEU A 1081 -51.99 -28.70 5.78
CA LEU A 1081 -52.07 -28.32 4.37
C LEU A 1081 -53.10 -29.18 3.67
N VAL A 1082 -54.09 -28.55 3.02
CA VAL A 1082 -55.19 -29.17 2.27
C VAL A 1082 -54.98 -28.91 0.79
N LEU A 1083 -55.03 -29.97 -0.01
CA LEU A 1083 -54.99 -29.96 -1.47
C LEU A 1083 -56.32 -30.43 -2.04
N VAL A 1084 -56.88 -29.66 -2.96
CA VAL A 1084 -58.23 -29.86 -3.48
C VAL A 1084 -58.21 -30.05 -5.00
N ASN A 1085 -58.75 -31.17 -5.44
CA ASN A 1085 -59.06 -31.46 -6.83
C ASN A 1085 -60.48 -32.02 -6.92
N ASP A 1086 -61.46 -31.12 -7.05
CA ASP A 1086 -62.87 -31.43 -6.99
C ASP A 1086 -63.49 -31.52 -8.39
N LYS A 1087 -64.16 -32.65 -8.63
CA LYS A 1087 -65.01 -32.89 -9.81
C LYS A 1087 -65.94 -34.07 -9.54
N ASP A 1088 -67.02 -33.85 -8.82
CA ASP A 1088 -68.02 -34.87 -8.48
C ASP A 1088 -69.17 -34.96 -9.49
N VAL A 1089 -69.27 -34.02 -10.43
CA VAL A 1089 -70.20 -34.04 -11.58
C VAL A 1089 -69.47 -34.26 -12.92
N GLY A 1090 -69.94 -35.23 -13.73
CA GLY A 1090 -69.46 -35.48 -15.10
C GLY A 1090 -68.35 -36.53 -15.21
N THR A 1091 -67.48 -36.44 -16.24
CA THR A 1091 -66.37 -37.39 -16.41
C THR A 1091 -65.22 -37.05 -15.45
N LEU A 1092 -64.73 -38.04 -14.70
CA LEU A 1092 -63.65 -37.94 -13.71
C LEU A 1092 -62.25 -37.79 -14.35
N ASN A 1093 -62.12 -36.86 -15.28
CA ASN A 1093 -60.87 -36.59 -16.01
C ASN A 1093 -60.08 -35.40 -15.45
N ASN A 1094 -60.57 -34.74 -14.40
CA ASN A 1094 -59.88 -33.60 -13.81
C ASN A 1094 -58.55 -34.00 -13.19
N THR A 1095 -57.56 -33.11 -13.25
CA THR A 1095 -56.22 -33.35 -12.75
C THR A 1095 -55.69 -32.15 -11.99
N SER A 1096 -54.97 -32.35 -10.90
CA SER A 1096 -54.17 -31.30 -10.25
C SER A 1096 -52.76 -31.79 -10.03
N ARG A 1097 -51.78 -31.02 -10.44
CA ARG A 1097 -50.38 -31.14 -10.04
C ARG A 1097 -50.03 -29.97 -9.16
N PHE A 1098 -49.57 -30.26 -7.95
CA PHE A 1098 -48.91 -29.31 -7.08
C PHE A 1098 -47.47 -29.74 -6.97
N ARG A 1099 -46.54 -28.89 -7.41
CA ARG A 1099 -45.11 -29.19 -7.33
C ARG A 1099 -44.34 -28.06 -6.70
N ASN A 1100 -43.16 -28.40 -6.18
CA ASN A 1100 -42.26 -27.46 -5.52
C ASN A 1100 -42.99 -26.68 -4.40
N VAL A 1101 -43.87 -27.36 -3.67
CA VAL A 1101 -44.67 -26.75 -2.62
C VAL A 1101 -43.74 -26.41 -1.46
N ARG A 1102 -43.61 -25.13 -1.14
CA ARG A 1102 -42.83 -24.63 -0.01
C ARG A 1102 -43.69 -23.74 0.88
N ILE A 1103 -43.48 -23.86 2.18
CA ILE A 1103 -44.14 -23.06 3.22
C ILE A 1103 -43.04 -22.40 4.02
N PHE A 1104 -43.04 -21.07 4.08
CA PHE A 1104 -41.97 -20.32 4.73
C PHE A 1104 -42.50 -19.02 5.34
N GLU A 1105 -41.71 -18.46 6.25
CA GLU A 1105 -41.98 -17.15 6.84
C GLU A 1105 -41.34 -16.06 5.99
N SER A 1106 -42.15 -15.11 5.50
CA SER A 1106 -41.70 -13.98 4.70
C SER A 1106 -41.41 -12.74 5.54
N ALA A 1107 -40.83 -12.95 6.74
CA ALA A 1107 -40.60 -11.86 7.67
C ALA A 1107 -39.84 -10.71 6.98
N PRO A 1108 -40.34 -9.47 7.06
CA PRO A 1108 -39.79 -8.37 6.29
C PRO A 1108 -38.35 -8.07 6.75
N ASN A 1109 -37.38 -8.30 5.86
CA ASN A 1109 -35.96 -7.98 6.08
C ASN A 1109 -35.64 -6.51 5.75
N VAL A 1110 -36.65 -5.64 5.87
CA VAL A 1110 -36.51 -4.19 5.77
C VAL A 1110 -36.62 -3.59 7.16
N SER A 1111 -35.76 -2.61 7.43
CA SER A 1111 -35.84 -1.84 8.66
C SER A 1111 -37.21 -1.15 8.75
N PRO A 1112 -37.86 -1.15 9.93
CA PRO A 1112 -39.09 -0.39 10.12
C PRO A 1112 -38.84 1.11 9.89
N LEU A 1113 -39.88 1.80 9.41
CA LEU A 1113 -39.84 3.24 9.20
C LEU A 1113 -39.49 3.94 10.52
N ASP A 1114 -38.43 4.74 10.47
CA ASP A 1114 -38.07 5.66 11.54
C ASP A 1114 -38.82 6.97 11.34
N PHE A 1115 -39.84 7.22 12.16
CA PHE A 1115 -40.65 8.43 12.13
C PHE A 1115 -39.92 9.68 12.64
N ASN A 1116 -38.67 9.58 13.12
CA ASN A 1116 -37.81 10.74 13.32
C ASN A 1116 -37.21 11.23 12.00
N LEU A 1117 -37.01 10.32 11.04
CA LEU A 1117 -36.47 10.62 9.71
C LEU A 1117 -37.58 10.84 8.68
N VAL A 1118 -38.72 10.15 8.85
CA VAL A 1118 -39.91 10.32 8.01
C VAL A 1118 -40.82 11.38 8.62
N THR A 1119 -40.67 12.62 8.16
CA THR A 1119 -41.55 13.71 8.58
C THR A 1119 -42.99 13.42 8.17
N THR A 1120 -43.93 13.70 9.09
CA THR A 1120 -45.36 13.59 8.80
C THR A 1120 -46.02 14.96 8.79
N GLY A 1121 -46.87 15.20 7.81
CA GLY A 1121 -47.72 16.38 7.68
C GLY A 1121 -49.19 16.08 8.03
N PRO A 1122 -50.00 17.13 8.25
CA PRO A 1122 -51.45 16.98 8.38
C PRO A 1122 -52.01 16.37 7.10
N TYR A 1123 -52.90 15.39 7.25
CA TYR A 1123 -53.63 14.79 6.14
C TYR A 1123 -55.05 15.34 6.09
N SER A 1124 -55.39 15.98 4.97
CA SER A 1124 -56.68 16.64 4.73
C SER A 1124 -57.08 17.70 5.78
N ASN A 1125 -58.32 18.18 5.72
CA ASN A 1125 -58.92 19.07 6.72
C ASN A 1125 -59.44 18.33 7.97
N GLN A 1126 -59.25 17.01 8.06
CA GLN A 1126 -59.66 16.16 9.19
C GLN A 1126 -58.62 16.12 10.33
N ASP A 1127 -57.41 16.65 10.13
CA ASP A 1127 -56.43 16.79 11.22
C ASP A 1127 -56.76 17.99 12.13
N ILE A 1128 -57.63 17.78 13.12
CA ILE A 1128 -58.25 18.86 13.89
C ILE A 1128 -57.52 19.13 15.21
N SER A 1129 -57.46 18.15 16.12
CA SER A 1129 -57.00 18.41 17.49
C SER A 1129 -56.54 17.14 18.19
N GLY A 1130 -55.55 17.28 19.08
CA GLY A 1130 -54.99 16.15 19.82
C GLY A 1130 -53.47 16.19 19.91
N THR A 1131 -52.84 15.09 20.30
CA THR A 1131 -51.38 15.00 20.42
C THR A 1131 -50.81 14.00 19.43
N ILE A 1132 -49.57 14.24 19.01
CA ILE A 1132 -48.77 13.34 18.19
C ILE A 1132 -47.43 13.24 18.87
N ALA A 1133 -46.92 12.02 19.00
CA ALA A 1133 -45.58 11.77 19.48
C ALA A 1133 -44.92 10.68 18.64
N VAL A 1134 -43.62 10.80 18.46
CA VAL A 1134 -42.78 9.70 18.02
C VAL A 1134 -42.16 9.09 19.27
N GLU A 1135 -42.45 7.83 19.51
CA GLU A 1135 -42.02 7.06 20.68
C GLU A 1135 -40.95 6.03 20.24
N ASP A 1136 -40.34 5.35 21.21
CA ASP A 1136 -39.43 4.21 20.99
C ASP A 1136 -38.27 4.51 20.02
N GLY A 1137 -37.63 5.67 20.18
CA GLY A 1137 -36.47 6.05 19.38
C GLY A 1137 -36.75 6.24 17.89
N GLY A 1138 -38.01 6.44 17.50
CA GLY A 1138 -38.40 6.62 16.10
C GLY A 1138 -39.39 5.57 15.57
N LEU A 1139 -39.50 4.44 16.26
CA LEU A 1139 -40.16 3.24 15.71
C LEU A 1139 -41.66 3.15 15.98
N THR A 1140 -42.20 4.04 16.83
CA THR A 1140 -43.63 4.07 17.17
C THR A 1140 -44.22 5.45 16.88
N PHE A 1141 -45.26 5.50 16.05
CA PHE A 1141 -46.04 6.70 15.81
C PHE A 1141 -47.31 6.70 16.68
N PHE A 1142 -47.35 7.59 17.66
CA PHE A 1142 -48.47 7.77 18.57
C PHE A 1142 -49.36 8.93 18.15
N MET A 1143 -50.67 8.70 18.15
CA MET A 1143 -51.69 9.71 17.92
C MET A 1143 -52.77 9.62 18.99
N GLU A 1144 -53.22 10.76 19.48
CA GLU A 1144 -54.34 10.90 20.40
C GLU A 1144 -55.27 12.02 19.95
N GLY A 1145 -56.58 11.86 20.10
CA GLY A 1145 -57.58 12.85 19.69
C GLY A 1145 -58.08 12.62 18.26
N ASN A 1146 -58.43 13.67 17.50
CA ASN A 1146 -58.73 13.54 16.07
C ASN A 1146 -57.52 13.98 15.24
N ARG A 1147 -56.76 13.00 14.76
CA ARG A 1147 -55.50 13.15 14.04
C ARG A 1147 -55.45 12.28 12.79
N TRP A 1148 -55.17 12.93 11.67
CA TRP A 1148 -54.96 12.31 10.37
C TRP A 1148 -53.62 12.77 9.83
N ARG A 1149 -52.68 11.84 9.62
CA ARG A 1149 -51.30 12.17 9.26
C ARG A 1149 -50.88 11.46 8.00
N ARG A 1150 -50.01 12.11 7.22
CA ARG A 1150 -49.34 11.49 6.09
C ARG A 1150 -47.84 11.66 6.15
N SER A 1151 -47.11 10.70 5.60
CA SER A 1151 -45.68 10.86 5.35
C SER A 1151 -45.43 11.90 4.25
N ASP A 1152 -44.30 12.58 4.35
CA ASP A 1152 -43.76 13.37 3.23
C ASP A 1152 -43.03 12.48 2.21
N GLN A 1153 -42.51 11.35 2.67
CA GLN A 1153 -41.97 10.29 1.82
C GLN A 1153 -43.06 9.69 0.95
N SER A 1154 -42.74 9.51 -0.34
CA SER A 1154 -43.59 8.83 -1.31
C SER A 1154 -43.10 7.39 -1.54
N PHE A 1155 -44.04 6.51 -1.83
CA PHE A 1155 -43.89 5.08 -2.00
C PHE A 1155 -44.44 4.65 -3.36
N ILE A 1156 -43.84 3.60 -3.91
CA ILE A 1156 -44.37 2.88 -5.06
C ILE A 1156 -45.10 1.67 -4.50
N ILE A 1157 -46.37 1.53 -4.88
CA ILE A 1157 -47.18 0.36 -4.56
C ILE A 1157 -47.21 -0.52 -5.81
N ALA A 1158 -46.34 -1.52 -5.87
CA ALA A 1158 -46.35 -2.60 -6.85
C ALA A 1158 -47.38 -3.69 -6.47
N PRO A 1159 -47.84 -4.57 -7.40
CA PRO A 1159 -48.86 -5.59 -7.11
C PRO A 1159 -48.54 -6.53 -5.93
N GLU A 1160 -47.26 -6.73 -5.64
CA GLU A 1160 -46.73 -7.59 -4.58
C GLU A 1160 -46.42 -6.83 -3.28
N THR A 1161 -46.77 -5.54 -3.21
CA THR A 1161 -46.46 -4.70 -2.05
C THR A 1161 -47.27 -5.11 -0.83
N MET A 1162 -46.56 -5.32 0.26
CA MET A 1162 -47.05 -5.61 1.60
C MET A 1162 -46.74 -4.46 2.56
N VAL A 1163 -47.60 -4.32 3.56
CA VAL A 1163 -47.33 -3.47 4.72
C VAL A 1163 -47.53 -4.25 6.00
N ALA A 1164 -46.48 -4.34 6.80
CA ALA A 1164 -46.49 -4.98 8.11
C ALA A 1164 -46.32 -3.95 9.22
N PHE A 1165 -47.12 -4.04 10.27
CA PHE A 1165 -47.03 -3.14 11.42
C PHE A 1165 -47.64 -3.77 12.66
N GLU A 1166 -47.30 -3.22 13.82
CA GLU A 1166 -47.99 -3.52 15.07
C GLU A 1166 -48.92 -2.36 15.44
N PHE A 1167 -50.13 -2.69 15.86
CA PHE A 1167 -51.13 -1.69 16.26
C PHE A 1167 -51.66 -1.95 17.66
N MET A 1168 -51.83 -0.87 18.42
CA MET A 1168 -52.53 -0.87 19.70
C MET A 1168 -53.38 0.39 19.84
N SER A 1169 -54.56 0.23 20.43
CA SER A 1169 -55.43 1.33 20.83
C SER A 1169 -55.93 1.15 22.26
N THR A 1170 -56.00 2.26 23.01
CA THR A 1170 -56.49 2.27 24.40
C THR A 1170 -58.01 2.37 24.52
N SER A 1171 -58.71 2.65 23.42
CA SER A 1171 -60.17 2.72 23.40
C SER A 1171 -60.70 2.66 21.98
N GLN A 1172 -61.91 2.16 21.78
CA GLN A 1172 -62.55 2.19 20.45
C GLN A 1172 -62.76 3.63 19.97
N GLY A 1173 -62.14 3.97 18.83
CA GLY A 1173 -62.35 5.19 18.07
C GLY A 1173 -63.48 5.08 17.05
N GLU A 1174 -63.69 6.15 16.30
CA GLU A 1174 -64.60 6.14 15.16
C GLU A 1174 -63.96 5.40 13.99
N ILE A 1175 -62.71 5.78 13.66
CA ILE A 1175 -61.84 5.07 12.71
C ILE A 1175 -60.39 5.06 13.21
N HIS A 1176 -59.80 3.87 13.21
CA HIS A 1176 -58.36 3.64 13.28
C HIS A 1176 -57.94 2.94 11.99
N GLY A 1177 -56.95 3.47 11.28
CA GLY A 1177 -56.60 2.91 9.98
C GLY A 1177 -55.24 3.33 9.46
N LEU A 1178 -54.80 2.59 8.45
CA LEU A 1178 -53.57 2.82 7.70
C LEU A 1178 -53.88 2.67 6.21
N GLY A 1179 -53.30 3.51 5.37
CA GLY A 1179 -53.48 3.42 3.93
C GLY A 1179 -52.43 4.20 3.16
N PHE A 1180 -52.61 4.32 1.85
CA PHE A 1180 -51.73 5.10 1.00
C PHE A 1180 -52.52 5.99 0.06
N ASP A 1181 -52.07 7.22 -0.13
CA ASP A 1181 -52.74 8.16 -1.03
C ASP A 1181 -51.75 9.14 -1.68
N GLU A 1182 -51.92 9.46 -2.96
CA GLU A 1182 -51.01 10.32 -3.72
C GLU A 1182 -51.34 11.82 -3.68
N ASP A 1183 -52.56 12.23 -3.31
CA ASP A 1183 -53.01 13.62 -3.49
C ASP A 1183 -53.47 14.34 -2.22
N ASN A 1184 -53.39 13.68 -1.06
CA ASN A 1184 -53.74 14.25 0.24
C ASN A 1184 -55.23 14.61 0.37
N THR A 1185 -56.09 13.98 -0.43
CA THR A 1185 -57.54 14.17 -0.41
C THR A 1185 -58.27 12.84 -0.32
N LEU A 1186 -59.44 12.86 0.30
CA LEU A 1186 -60.25 11.66 0.52
C LEU A 1186 -61.14 11.31 -0.69
N SER A 1187 -60.64 11.53 -1.91
CA SER A 1187 -61.46 11.52 -3.13
C SER A 1187 -61.23 10.32 -4.08
N ASN A 1188 -60.19 9.51 -3.85
CA ASN A 1188 -59.68 8.53 -4.83
C ASN A 1188 -60.16 7.07 -4.67
N GLY A 1189 -61.32 6.84 -4.05
CA GLY A 1189 -61.83 5.48 -3.82
C GLY A 1189 -61.17 4.77 -2.62
N PRO A 1190 -61.41 3.45 -2.43
CA PRO A 1190 -61.08 2.79 -1.19
C PRO A 1190 -59.58 2.52 -1.03
N ARG A 1191 -58.90 3.33 -0.21
CA ARG A 1191 -57.45 3.23 0.04
C ARG A 1191 -57.07 3.10 1.51
N LEU A 1192 -58.05 3.25 2.39
CA LEU A 1192 -57.89 3.11 3.82
C LEU A 1192 -58.23 1.69 4.25
N PHE A 1193 -57.29 1.03 4.93
CA PHE A 1193 -57.54 -0.22 5.61
C PHE A 1193 -57.98 0.09 7.04
N LYS A 1194 -59.26 -0.15 7.32
CA LYS A 1194 -59.82 0.03 8.65
C LYS A 1194 -59.34 -1.11 9.57
N ILE A 1195 -58.70 -0.75 10.68
CA ILE A 1195 -58.14 -1.68 11.66
C ILE A 1195 -59.08 -1.84 12.85
N PHE A 1196 -59.65 -0.73 13.35
CA PHE A 1196 -60.57 -0.72 14.48
C PHE A 1196 -61.49 0.50 14.43
N GLY A 1197 -62.76 0.37 14.85
CA GLY A 1197 -63.65 1.52 15.01
C GLY A 1197 -65.12 1.23 14.73
N THR A 1198 -65.99 2.16 15.09
CA THR A 1198 -67.46 2.01 14.98
C THR A 1198 -68.05 2.53 13.68
N GLN A 1199 -67.39 3.46 12.98
CA GLN A 1199 -67.89 4.02 11.73
C GLN A 1199 -67.36 3.20 10.55
N ASN A 1200 -68.21 2.93 9.57
CA ASN A 1200 -67.82 2.33 8.29
C ASN A 1200 -67.95 3.40 7.21
N TRP A 1201 -66.91 3.57 6.40
CA TRP A 1201 -66.88 4.51 5.31
C TRP A 1201 -66.96 3.80 3.95
N SER A 1202 -67.57 4.44 2.95
CA SER A 1202 -67.71 3.94 1.58
C SER A 1202 -66.38 3.67 0.86
N GLY A 1203 -65.24 4.01 1.47
CA GLY A 1203 -63.88 3.74 1.01
C GLY A 1203 -63.12 2.70 1.84
N ASP A 1204 -63.77 1.99 2.76
CA ASP A 1204 -63.07 1.01 3.62
C ASP A 1204 -62.87 -0.34 2.91
N ILE A 1205 -61.66 -0.88 3.01
CA ILE A 1205 -61.37 -2.27 2.63
C ILE A 1205 -61.47 -3.17 3.86
N ASP A 1206 -62.67 -3.67 4.14
CA ASP A 1206 -62.94 -4.61 5.25
C ASP A 1206 -62.63 -6.06 4.82
N TRP A 1207 -61.39 -6.53 5.02
CA TRP A 1207 -60.99 -7.88 4.56
C TRP A 1207 -60.18 -8.73 5.57
N PHE A 1208 -59.70 -8.22 6.72
CA PHE A 1208 -58.77 -8.98 7.58
C PHE A 1208 -59.22 -9.13 9.03
N GLN A 1209 -58.47 -9.91 9.83
CA GLN A 1209 -58.69 -10.14 11.27
C GLN A 1209 -58.89 -8.81 12.01
N PRO A 1210 -60.07 -8.51 12.59
CA PRO A 1210 -60.32 -7.21 13.22
C PRO A 1210 -59.60 -7.11 14.56
N TYR A 1211 -59.06 -5.92 14.88
CA TYR A 1211 -58.66 -5.59 16.25
C TYR A 1211 -59.94 -5.49 17.10
N GLY A 1212 -60.16 -6.44 18.01
CA GLY A 1212 -61.43 -6.58 18.72
C GLY A 1212 -61.52 -5.76 20.01
N GLY A 1213 -62.72 -5.63 20.58
CA GLY A 1213 -62.91 -4.98 21.89
C GLY A 1213 -62.14 -5.66 23.03
N GLY A 1214 -61.83 -6.96 22.90
CA GLY A 1214 -60.99 -7.70 23.84
C GLY A 1214 -59.49 -7.48 23.66
N ASP A 1215 -59.06 -6.86 22.55
CA ASP A 1215 -57.65 -6.57 22.26
C ASP A 1215 -57.22 -5.18 22.74
N ILE A 1216 -58.16 -4.34 23.20
CA ILE A 1216 -57.90 -2.97 23.67
C ILE A 1216 -56.75 -2.97 24.70
N GLY A 1217 -55.73 -2.15 24.43
CA GLY A 1217 -54.53 -2.03 25.25
C GLY A 1217 -53.44 -3.06 24.96
N THR A 1218 -53.62 -3.95 23.98
CA THR A 1218 -52.61 -4.94 23.56
C THR A 1218 -52.14 -4.70 22.14
N PHE A 1219 -50.84 -4.92 21.87
CA PHE A 1219 -50.32 -4.83 20.50
C PHE A 1219 -50.67 -6.09 19.71
N LYS A 1220 -51.12 -5.89 18.47
CA LYS A 1220 -51.39 -6.94 17.48
C LYS A 1220 -50.61 -6.65 16.20
N THR A 1221 -50.06 -7.69 15.59
CA THR A 1221 -49.34 -7.60 14.32
C THR A 1221 -50.30 -7.76 13.16
N PHE A 1222 -50.16 -6.87 12.16
CA PHE A 1222 -50.93 -6.86 10.92
C PHE A 1222 -49.99 -6.92 9.74
N VAL A 1223 -50.40 -7.62 8.69
CA VAL A 1223 -49.71 -7.72 7.40
C VAL A 1223 -50.76 -7.58 6.30
N ILE A 1224 -50.63 -6.56 5.45
CA ILE A 1224 -51.65 -6.18 4.46
C ILE A 1224 -51.04 -6.23 3.05
N PRO A 1225 -51.60 -6.99 2.09
CA PRO A 1225 -51.17 -7.00 0.68
C PRO A 1225 -51.73 -5.80 -0.09
N VAL A 1226 -51.24 -4.61 0.23
CA VAL A 1226 -51.72 -3.33 -0.31
C VAL A 1226 -51.69 -3.32 -1.85
N GLY A 1227 -50.64 -3.88 -2.44
CA GLY A 1227 -50.45 -3.99 -3.89
C GLY A 1227 -51.55 -4.72 -4.64
N ARG A 1228 -52.29 -5.61 -3.97
CA ARG A 1228 -53.39 -6.35 -4.58
C ARG A 1228 -54.64 -5.50 -4.78
N PHE A 1229 -54.79 -4.44 -4.01
CA PHE A 1229 -55.98 -3.58 -4.06
C PHE A 1229 -55.78 -2.40 -5.00
N TYR A 1230 -54.58 -1.83 -5.01
CA TYR A 1230 -54.21 -0.73 -5.89
C TYR A 1230 -52.70 -0.68 -6.10
N THR A 1231 -52.28 -0.17 -7.25
CA THR A 1231 -50.87 -0.05 -7.64
C THR A 1231 -50.58 1.29 -8.28
N GLY A 1232 -49.33 1.76 -8.19
CA GLY A 1232 -48.86 2.99 -8.82
C GLY A 1232 -47.75 3.65 -8.01
N SER A 1233 -47.39 4.87 -8.39
CA SER A 1233 -46.28 5.63 -7.81
C SER A 1233 -46.76 6.94 -7.22
N GLY A 1234 -45.99 7.50 -6.27
CA GLY A 1234 -46.30 8.80 -5.65
C GLY A 1234 -47.25 8.72 -4.46
N PHE A 1235 -47.55 7.51 -4.00
CA PHE A 1235 -48.39 7.24 -2.84
C PHE A 1235 -47.69 7.67 -1.55
N ARG A 1236 -48.41 8.18 -0.57
CA ARG A 1236 -47.85 8.54 0.75
C ARG A 1236 -48.57 7.75 1.83
N LEU A 1237 -47.82 7.29 2.84
CA LEU A 1237 -48.40 6.56 3.96
C LEU A 1237 -49.35 7.47 4.73
N MET A 1238 -50.58 7.03 4.92
CA MET A 1238 -51.63 7.69 5.69
C MET A 1238 -51.89 6.90 6.98
N LEU A 1239 -51.89 7.60 8.11
CA LEU A 1239 -52.20 7.06 9.45
C LEU A 1239 -53.39 7.81 10.05
N VAL A 1240 -54.36 7.08 10.58
CA VAL A 1240 -55.65 7.62 11.00
C VAL A 1240 -55.96 7.26 12.45
N ASN A 1241 -56.26 8.28 13.26
CA ASN A 1241 -56.90 8.17 14.57
C ASN A 1241 -58.04 9.19 14.66
N ASP A 1242 -59.25 8.75 14.39
CA ASP A 1242 -60.42 9.61 14.25
C ASP A 1242 -61.38 9.48 15.43
N LYS A 1243 -61.82 10.64 15.93
CA LYS A 1243 -62.84 10.79 17.00
C LYS A 1243 -63.31 12.24 17.13
N ASP A 1244 -64.22 12.70 16.28
CA ASP A 1244 -64.79 14.05 16.33
C ASP A 1244 -66.18 14.12 17.01
N ALA A 1245 -66.87 12.99 17.23
CA ALA A 1245 -68.28 13.03 17.65
C ALA A 1245 -68.57 12.87 19.17
N ALA A 1246 -67.57 12.68 20.06
CA ALA A 1246 -67.82 12.47 21.50
C ALA A 1246 -66.71 12.97 22.45
N PRO A 1247 -67.02 13.32 23.73
CA PRO A 1247 -65.99 13.76 24.69
C PRO A 1247 -65.09 12.61 25.14
N GLY A 1248 -63.78 12.81 25.01
CA GLY A 1248 -62.71 11.90 25.48
C GLY A 1248 -61.80 11.42 24.36
N ASN A 1249 -60.50 11.39 24.62
CA ASN A 1249 -59.49 11.02 23.63
C ASN A 1249 -59.43 9.50 23.41
N ASN A 1250 -59.42 9.04 22.15
CA ASN A 1250 -58.89 7.73 21.75
C ASN A 1250 -57.43 7.87 21.35
N SER A 1251 -56.69 6.76 21.35
CA SER A 1251 -55.31 6.76 20.88
C SER A 1251 -54.99 5.61 19.96
N SER A 1252 -54.03 5.83 19.07
CA SER A 1252 -53.44 4.84 18.19
C SER A 1252 -51.94 4.82 18.36
N ARG A 1253 -51.35 3.63 18.41
CA ARG A 1253 -49.92 3.42 18.23
C ARG A 1253 -49.69 2.53 17.04
N PHE A 1254 -49.01 3.06 16.03
CA PHE A 1254 -48.49 2.29 14.90
C PHE A 1254 -47.01 2.10 15.12
N ARG A 1255 -46.59 0.87 15.40
CA ARG A 1255 -45.21 0.53 15.71
C ARG A 1255 -44.64 -0.35 14.61
N ASN A 1256 -43.34 -0.21 14.36
CA ASN A 1256 -42.58 -1.11 13.52
C ASN A 1256 -43.17 -1.24 12.10
N VAL A 1257 -43.66 -0.11 11.54
CA VAL A 1257 -44.29 -0.06 10.22
C VAL A 1257 -43.24 -0.35 9.15
N ARG A 1258 -43.46 -1.37 8.34
CA ARG A 1258 -42.58 -1.81 7.25
C ARG A 1258 -43.39 -1.90 5.97
N ILE A 1259 -42.86 -1.33 4.89
CA ILE A 1259 -43.43 -1.41 3.54
C ILE A 1259 -42.39 -2.17 2.71
N TYR A 1260 -42.79 -3.29 2.11
CA TYR A 1260 -41.90 -4.20 1.42
C TYR A 1260 -42.65 -4.93 0.33
N THR A 1261 -41.95 -5.49 -0.66
CA THR A 1261 -42.55 -6.39 -1.64
C THR A 1261 -42.39 -7.83 -1.16
N LEU A 1262 -43.43 -8.65 -1.36
CA LEU A 1262 -43.29 -10.09 -1.32
C LEU A 1262 -42.45 -10.51 -2.53
N GLU A 1263 -41.14 -10.64 -2.35
CA GLU A 1263 -40.21 -11.21 -3.35
C GLU A 1263 -40.34 -12.73 -3.45
#